data_AF-A0A8S2GTF3-F1
#
_entry.id   AF-A0A8S2GTF3-F1
#
_cell.length_a   1.000
_cell.length_b   1.000
_cell.length_c   1.000
_cell.angle_alpha   90.00
_cell.angle_beta   90.00
_cell.angle_gamma   90.00
#
_symmetry.space_group_name_H-M   'P 1'
#
loop_
_entity.id
_entity.type
_entity.pdbx_description
1 polymer ?
#
loop_
_entity_poly.entity_id
_entity_poly.type
_entity_poly.pdbx_seq_one_letter_code
_entity_poly.pdbx_strand_id
1 'polypeptide(L)'
;MKGRHGGYSDDENNDTTTTKRSSHRHKHHHHQSNNNHNNDKFDNQKRPKVESAEDDDFEGKLQSLIFNLGEKITPSLDQALRDLSIVLCNNLTKHKKTIFNLLNQCIALLPERITIYTSLIGLLHAAIITFGQEFIDLCVSTLKDHLQQYKFELAQRYVQFLSDLVNVRLVSTQSILQLYENFIQTTCETDVLQVRTDFYISCVLVSLPFNGKMLSEKQSVELNRLLYMINKYVNKRSKIHVPILQVWTSIEPHPQEEYLDCLWNQIKRLNQDDWNESQIYRPYQTFNDTLFDSVDQQVVITHDLPNLFIPPHQDYTIYPLPKIVFRMFDYTDVPEQYVLPGAHSIERYLVEEEIANIIHTYHIERKDCAIHLTQIKTKNKIPLNYMIIEVIFGHLFMLPRAPHLELFYGSLLLELCKLQPSTLPPVLAQAVEMLFERLHSMKACCIERFAKWFAYHLSNFQFTWAWQDWIDCLEDNPESPKIKFIRETFQKCMRLSFHQRVIDFVPEPFYKIPYCVKDQSKEFFSETICKFILYPLKRNECVHSVVPNKPSPIFKYEESDRPIVGSDFAQIIIKKIKDRVTPEELLCELNKIPNAKDEQLILSSASTIMRTIGSSSSITTNNTIYNPLQIDLFVSSLLWVGSKSFTHSFAALAKYHQLFKILIETEEQQIQVLKSMFDVWSNHQQMMVMLVDKMIKTQIIECSSVTNWMFSREIAQDLTNFYIWEILSSTIDKMNRQVEKYYNELIDLSRQIHLTVTTIPVTSSSSILITNNNNTENNNHDQNENKTLIDDIVKQEEKMDEDDNEQVKIKEEQTSTNVSNTNKQLKRRLSSDDEGNNDDEMNENSKQTKINTIDIDKEQRYGIGEVKSELHEKYDIIEERYQHGCDQQKKLYLIIFQRFIMSLSDYLNECENKNIDHNTPWFKWIIERLQDIFLSYHEQVFQYVSTFESLIFTSDIDFCILEVFQQFCALRS
;
A
#
# COMPACT_ATOMS: atom_id res chain seq x y z
N MET A 1 -37.42 -9.80 -46.13
CA MET A 1 -38.18 -9.83 -47.42
C MET A 1 -39.39 -8.93 -47.26
N LYS A 2 -39.64 -7.97 -48.19
CA LYS A 2 -40.73 -6.94 -48.18
C LYS A 2 -40.64 -5.93 -46.99
N GLY A 3 -40.90 -4.62 -47.10
CA GLY A 3 -41.15 -3.65 -48.20
C GLY A 3 -41.44 -2.27 -47.54
N ARG A 4 -40.87 -1.11 -47.95
CA ARG A 4 -41.26 -0.19 -49.06
C ARG A 4 -42.75 0.26 -49.00
N HIS A 5 -43.16 1.52 -49.18
CA HIS A 5 -42.55 2.81 -49.62
C HIS A 5 -43.34 4.01 -49.00
N GLY A 6 -42.75 5.20 -48.77
CA GLY A 6 -42.91 6.42 -49.63
C GLY A 6 -43.91 7.43 -49.00
N GLY A 7 -43.90 8.75 -49.23
CA GLY A 7 -43.00 9.68 -49.94
C GLY A 7 -43.75 10.97 -50.37
N TYR A 8 -43.09 12.15 -50.33
CA TYR A 8 -43.55 13.48 -50.82
C TYR A 8 -44.78 14.14 -50.13
N SER A 9 -45.00 15.47 -50.13
CA SER A 9 -44.12 16.67 -50.17
C SER A 9 -44.93 17.97 -49.92
N ASP A 10 -44.23 19.06 -49.58
CA ASP A 10 -44.50 20.50 -49.80
C ASP A 10 -45.78 21.20 -49.28
N ASP A 11 -45.53 22.08 -48.29
CA ASP A 11 -45.83 23.52 -48.21
C ASP A 11 -47.24 24.18 -48.27
N GLU A 12 -47.35 25.13 -47.34
CA GLU A 12 -47.95 26.48 -47.42
C GLU A 12 -49.42 26.78 -47.05
N ASN A 13 -49.54 27.90 -46.28
CA ASN A 13 -50.68 28.84 -46.20
C ASN A 13 -51.99 28.40 -45.50
N ASN A 14 -52.75 29.26 -44.81
CA ASN A 14 -52.48 30.57 -44.16
C ASN A 14 -53.69 30.89 -43.20
N ASP A 15 -53.86 32.16 -42.83
CA ASP A 15 -55.02 32.79 -42.16
C ASP A 15 -55.11 32.67 -40.63
N THR A 16 -54.89 33.73 -39.83
CA THR A 16 -55.26 35.18 -39.89
C THR A 16 -56.67 35.52 -39.39
N THR A 17 -56.73 36.40 -38.37
CA THR A 17 -57.76 37.41 -38.02
C THR A 17 -57.55 37.86 -36.55
N THR A 18 -57.66 39.13 -36.13
CA THR A 18 -57.46 40.44 -36.80
C THR A 18 -57.34 41.55 -35.74
N THR A 19 -56.25 42.35 -35.75
CA THR A 19 -56.19 43.84 -35.60
C THR A 19 -56.90 44.60 -34.42
N LYS A 20 -56.53 45.83 -33.98
CA LYS A 20 -55.90 47.00 -34.66
C LYS A 20 -55.48 48.12 -33.66
N ARG A 21 -54.28 48.74 -33.86
CA ARG A 21 -53.92 50.22 -33.82
C ARG A 21 -54.24 51.06 -32.54
N SER A 22 -53.67 52.25 -32.23
CA SER A 22 -52.71 53.24 -32.81
C SER A 22 -52.37 54.35 -31.74
N SER A 23 -51.40 55.28 -31.82
CA SER A 23 -50.04 55.39 -32.43
C SER A 23 -49.48 56.84 -32.30
N HIS A 24 -48.14 57.06 -32.18
CA HIS A 24 -47.42 58.37 -32.28
C HIS A 24 -47.65 59.38 -31.10
N ARG A 25 -46.84 60.44 -30.77
CA ARG A 25 -45.58 61.05 -31.28
C ARG A 25 -44.90 62.01 -30.23
N HIS A 26 -43.58 62.20 -30.32
CA HIS A 26 -42.73 63.40 -30.02
C HIS A 26 -42.51 64.05 -28.61
N LYS A 27 -41.21 64.04 -28.21
CA LYS A 27 -40.31 65.03 -27.56
C LYS A 27 -40.82 66.38 -26.99
N HIS A 28 -40.27 66.81 -25.83
CA HIS A 28 -39.53 68.09 -25.65
C HIS A 28 -38.67 68.15 -24.35
N HIS A 29 -37.63 69.02 -24.32
CA HIS A 29 -36.78 69.37 -23.16
C HIS A 29 -37.29 70.62 -22.40
N HIS A 30 -37.00 70.78 -21.10
CA HIS A 30 -36.01 71.78 -20.56
C HIS A 30 -35.96 71.88 -19.01
N HIS A 31 -34.79 72.35 -18.53
CA HIS A 31 -34.42 73.04 -17.27
C HIS A 31 -35.02 72.59 -15.90
N GLN A 32 -34.26 72.29 -14.83
CA GLN A 32 -33.08 72.94 -14.19
C GLN A 32 -33.45 74.14 -13.30
N SER A 33 -33.26 73.98 -11.97
CA SER A 33 -32.91 75.00 -10.94
C SER A 33 -33.45 74.59 -9.56
N ASN A 34 -32.88 74.94 -8.39
CA ASN A 34 -31.49 75.07 -7.92
C ASN A 34 -31.54 75.39 -6.39
N ASN A 35 -30.38 75.44 -5.71
CA ASN A 35 -30.11 76.18 -4.45
C ASN A 35 -30.69 75.60 -3.11
N ASN A 36 -29.99 75.69 -1.95
CA ASN A 36 -28.63 76.17 -1.68
C ASN A 36 -28.05 75.79 -0.29
N HIS A 37 -26.71 75.64 -0.22
CA HIS A 37 -25.77 76.10 0.84
C HIS A 37 -25.81 75.50 2.28
N ASN A 38 -24.71 75.40 3.05
CA ASN A 38 -23.27 75.61 2.77
C ASN A 38 -22.33 74.92 3.81
N ASN A 39 -21.17 74.45 3.32
CA ASN A 39 -19.79 74.39 3.87
C ASN A 39 -19.47 74.42 5.38
N ASP A 40 -18.61 73.49 5.83
CA ASP A 40 -17.17 73.71 6.10
C ASP A 40 -16.44 72.34 6.30
N LYS A 41 -15.46 71.95 5.46
CA LYS A 41 -13.98 72.09 5.55
C LYS A 41 -13.22 70.86 6.13
N PHE A 42 -12.37 70.27 5.29
CA PHE A 42 -11.10 69.53 5.52
C PHE A 42 -10.84 68.90 6.91
N ASP A 43 -10.51 67.61 7.00
CA ASP A 43 -9.17 67.12 6.61
C ASP A 43 -9.09 65.66 6.09
N ASN A 44 -7.95 65.31 5.47
CA ASN A 44 -7.69 64.01 4.81
C ASN A 44 -7.10 62.95 5.76
N GLN A 45 -7.67 61.73 5.77
CA GLN A 45 -6.88 60.50 5.93
C GLN A 45 -7.39 59.38 5.00
N LYS A 46 -6.47 58.81 4.21
CA LYS A 46 -6.74 57.75 3.23
C LYS A 46 -6.95 56.40 3.94
N ARG A 47 -7.98 55.66 3.56
CA ARG A 47 -8.01 54.18 3.75
C ARG A 47 -7.37 53.51 2.52
N PRO A 48 -6.53 52.48 2.68
CA PRO A 48 -6.00 51.72 1.55
C PRO A 48 -7.11 50.92 0.85
N LYS A 49 -6.93 50.66 -0.45
CA LYS A 49 -7.88 49.92 -1.28
C LYS A 49 -7.77 48.41 -1.05
N VAL A 50 -8.87 47.73 -1.35
CA VAL A 50 -8.90 46.29 -1.61
C VAL A 50 -8.22 46.05 -2.96
N GLU A 51 -7.05 45.40 -2.95
CA GLU A 51 -6.35 44.93 -4.16
C GLU A 51 -6.10 43.40 -4.13
N SER A 52 -6.12 42.74 -2.97
CA SER A 52 -5.75 41.31 -2.84
C SER A 52 -6.72 40.34 -3.51
N ALA A 53 -8.04 40.59 -3.42
CA ALA A 53 -9.04 39.62 -3.86
C ALA A 53 -9.14 39.44 -5.39
N GLU A 54 -8.65 40.39 -6.20
CA GLU A 54 -8.56 40.24 -7.66
C GLU A 54 -7.30 39.48 -8.08
N ASP A 55 -6.22 39.56 -7.27
CA ASP A 55 -4.98 38.83 -7.51
C ASP A 55 -5.12 37.34 -7.15
N ASP A 56 -5.81 37.00 -6.06
CA ASP A 56 -6.09 35.61 -5.67
C ASP A 56 -6.88 34.84 -6.77
N ASP A 57 -7.89 35.48 -7.38
CA ASP A 57 -8.68 34.94 -8.51
C ASP A 57 -7.87 34.87 -9.83
N PHE A 58 -6.79 35.65 -9.95
CA PHE A 58 -5.85 35.52 -11.07
C PHE A 58 -4.88 34.35 -10.87
N GLU A 59 -4.32 34.18 -9.67
CA GLU A 59 -3.40 33.07 -9.38
C GLU A 59 -4.07 31.70 -9.49
N GLY A 60 -5.34 31.56 -9.07
CA GLY A 60 -6.12 30.33 -9.28
C GLY A 60 -6.34 30.00 -10.77
N LYS A 61 -6.54 31.01 -11.64
CA LYS A 61 -6.63 30.82 -13.10
C LYS A 61 -5.29 30.44 -13.71
N LEU A 62 -4.21 31.06 -13.24
CA LEU A 62 -2.84 30.75 -13.64
C LEU A 62 -2.48 29.29 -13.32
N GLN A 63 -2.78 28.84 -12.10
CA GLN A 63 -2.64 27.45 -11.67
C GLN A 63 -3.43 26.51 -12.59
N SER A 64 -4.72 26.81 -12.82
CA SER A 64 -5.57 26.00 -13.72
C SER A 64 -5.00 25.89 -15.14
N LEU A 65 -4.46 26.97 -15.71
CA LEU A 65 -3.86 26.96 -17.04
C LEU A 65 -2.56 26.14 -17.11
N ILE A 66 -1.72 26.18 -16.07
CA ILE A 66 -0.44 25.44 -16.02
C ILE A 66 -0.67 23.95 -15.75
N PHE A 67 -1.55 23.58 -14.81
CA PHE A 67 -1.83 22.18 -14.47
C PHE A 67 -2.67 21.44 -15.53
N ASN A 68 -3.58 22.14 -16.23
CA ASN A 68 -4.36 21.54 -17.31
C ASN A 68 -3.62 21.53 -18.66
N LEU A 69 -2.43 22.13 -18.73
CA LEU A 69 -1.58 22.07 -19.91
C LEU A 69 -1.26 20.61 -20.26
N GLY A 70 -1.58 20.22 -21.49
CA GLY A 70 -1.29 18.87 -21.97
C GLY A 70 -2.20 17.76 -21.43
N GLU A 71 -3.23 18.06 -20.62
CA GLU A 71 -4.19 17.07 -20.10
C GLU A 71 -4.74 16.16 -21.22
N LYS A 72 -4.93 16.74 -22.40
CA LYS A 72 -5.11 16.03 -23.67
C LYS A 72 -4.18 16.61 -24.71
N ILE A 73 -3.35 15.76 -25.33
CA ILE A 73 -2.49 16.16 -26.45
C ILE A 73 -3.40 16.42 -27.66
N THR A 74 -3.79 17.67 -27.87
CA THR A 74 -4.62 18.12 -29.00
C THR A 74 -3.76 18.66 -30.14
N PRO A 75 -4.25 18.74 -31.39
CA PRO A 75 -3.56 19.45 -32.48
C PRO A 75 -3.33 20.95 -32.19
N SER A 76 -4.05 21.50 -31.21
CA SER A 76 -3.90 22.86 -30.69
C SER A 76 -2.92 22.99 -29.52
N LEU A 77 -2.29 21.91 -29.06
CA LEU A 77 -1.36 21.97 -27.92
C LEU A 77 -0.19 22.92 -28.19
N ASP A 78 0.33 22.93 -29.42
CA ASP A 78 1.44 23.80 -29.80
C ASP A 78 1.03 25.28 -29.75
N GLN A 79 -0.22 25.60 -30.10
CA GLN A 79 -0.78 26.95 -29.96
C GLN A 79 -0.99 27.31 -28.48
N ALA A 80 -1.52 26.38 -27.68
CA ALA A 80 -1.72 26.57 -26.23
C ALA A 80 -0.38 26.82 -25.50
N LEU A 81 0.70 26.17 -25.93
CA LEU A 81 2.06 26.44 -25.44
C LEU A 81 2.53 27.87 -25.78
N ARG A 82 2.28 28.37 -27.00
CA ARG A 82 2.61 29.77 -27.38
C ARG A 82 1.79 30.78 -26.58
N ASP A 83 0.48 30.57 -26.52
CA ASP A 83 -0.43 31.49 -25.84
C ASP A 83 -0.11 31.56 -24.34
N LEU A 84 0.13 30.40 -23.70
CA LEU A 84 0.55 30.34 -22.30
C LEU A 84 1.92 30.97 -22.10
N SER A 85 2.92 30.72 -22.95
CA SER A 85 4.24 31.36 -22.79
C SER A 85 4.14 32.89 -22.83
N ILE A 86 3.30 33.45 -23.72
CA ILE A 86 3.05 34.90 -23.80
C ILE A 86 2.36 35.41 -22.53
N VAL A 87 1.33 34.70 -22.03
CA VAL A 87 0.63 35.05 -20.78
C VAL A 87 1.59 35.04 -19.58
N LEU A 88 2.44 34.02 -19.46
CA LEU A 88 3.41 33.91 -18.38
C LEU A 88 4.49 35.01 -18.47
N CYS A 89 5.07 35.28 -19.64
CA CYS A 89 6.05 36.35 -19.84
C CYS A 89 5.48 37.73 -19.42
N ASN A 90 4.23 38.03 -19.81
CA ASN A 90 3.59 39.31 -19.48
C ASN A 90 3.34 39.50 -17.98
N ASN A 91 3.19 38.41 -17.22
CA ASN A 91 2.89 38.44 -15.78
C ASN A 91 4.10 38.14 -14.88
N LEU A 92 5.25 37.78 -15.47
CA LEU A 92 6.45 37.35 -14.75
C LEU A 92 7.00 38.42 -13.79
N THR A 93 6.82 39.71 -14.10
CA THR A 93 7.28 40.80 -13.24
C THR A 93 6.50 40.94 -11.94
N LYS A 94 5.21 40.55 -11.92
CA LYS A 94 4.32 40.64 -10.76
C LYS A 94 4.19 39.30 -10.02
N HIS A 95 4.01 38.20 -10.75
CA HIS A 95 3.70 36.87 -10.19
C HIS A 95 4.87 35.87 -10.29
N LYS A 96 6.12 36.36 -10.35
CA LYS A 96 7.33 35.53 -10.52
C LYS A 96 7.36 34.31 -9.61
N LYS A 97 7.20 34.52 -8.30
CA LYS A 97 7.29 33.46 -7.27
C LYS A 97 6.21 32.40 -7.50
N THR A 98 4.98 32.82 -7.79
CA THR A 98 3.85 31.93 -8.04
C THR A 98 4.07 31.11 -9.32
N ILE A 99 4.51 31.74 -10.41
CA ILE A 99 4.86 31.04 -11.67
C ILE A 99 5.96 30.01 -11.45
N PHE A 100 7.05 30.37 -10.75
CA PHE A 100 8.15 29.45 -10.43
C PHE A 100 7.65 28.27 -9.61
N ASN A 101 6.90 28.52 -8.53
CA ASN A 101 6.35 27.48 -7.66
C ASN A 101 5.42 26.52 -8.43
N LEU A 102 4.51 27.04 -9.26
CA LEU A 102 3.56 26.23 -10.03
C LEU A 102 4.27 25.34 -11.07
N LEU A 103 5.27 25.87 -11.78
CA LEU A 103 6.08 25.09 -12.72
C LEU A 103 6.91 24.02 -11.99
N ASN A 104 7.49 24.34 -10.83
CA ASN A 104 8.25 23.40 -10.00
C ASN A 104 7.37 22.26 -9.45
N GLN A 105 6.15 22.59 -9.01
CA GLN A 105 5.13 21.61 -8.61
C GLN A 105 4.72 20.69 -9.77
N CYS A 106 4.59 21.22 -10.99
CA CYS A 106 4.26 20.39 -12.16
C CYS A 106 5.34 19.35 -12.49
N ILE A 107 6.63 19.68 -12.32
CA ILE A 107 7.74 18.72 -12.47
C ILE A 107 7.63 17.59 -11.42
N ALA A 108 7.24 17.93 -10.19
CA ALA A 108 7.08 16.96 -9.11
C ALA A 108 5.84 16.07 -9.30
N LEU A 109 4.71 16.63 -9.74
CA LEU A 109 3.39 15.99 -9.70
C LEU A 109 2.91 15.37 -11.02
N LEU A 110 3.44 15.80 -12.18
CA LEU A 110 2.99 15.39 -13.51
C LEU A 110 4.15 14.86 -14.38
N PRO A 111 4.82 13.75 -13.96
CA PRO A 111 5.98 13.19 -14.67
C PRO A 111 5.65 12.78 -16.12
N GLU A 112 4.40 12.39 -16.40
CA GLU A 112 3.95 12.03 -17.74
C GLU A 112 3.93 13.22 -18.73
N ARG A 113 4.12 14.45 -18.24
CA ARG A 113 4.10 15.70 -19.01
C ARG A 113 5.43 16.44 -19.02
N ILE A 114 6.53 15.82 -18.58
CA ILE A 114 7.87 16.44 -18.51
C ILE A 114 8.22 17.22 -19.79
N THR A 115 8.06 16.61 -20.96
CA THR A 115 8.43 17.24 -22.25
C THR A 115 7.56 18.42 -22.66
N ILE A 116 6.34 18.53 -22.09
CA ILE A 116 5.42 19.65 -22.28
C ILE A 116 5.91 20.83 -21.44
N TYR A 117 6.30 20.59 -20.20
CA TYR A 117 6.85 21.62 -19.31
C TYR A 117 8.25 22.07 -19.75
N THR A 118 9.14 21.19 -20.23
CA THR A 118 10.42 21.62 -20.82
C THR A 118 10.21 22.47 -22.07
N SER A 119 9.23 22.14 -22.92
CA SER A 119 8.87 22.95 -24.09
C SER A 119 8.40 24.35 -23.69
N LEU A 120 7.50 24.46 -22.71
CA LEU A 120 7.03 25.75 -22.18
C LEU A 120 8.19 26.58 -21.61
N ILE A 121 9.04 25.96 -20.80
CA ILE A 121 10.18 26.62 -20.13
C ILE A 121 11.25 27.05 -21.14
N GLY A 122 11.47 26.29 -22.22
CA GLY A 122 12.29 26.70 -23.36
C GLY A 122 11.75 27.96 -24.04
N LEU A 123 10.44 28.08 -24.24
CA LEU A 123 9.82 29.29 -24.80
C LEU A 123 9.94 30.50 -23.86
N LEU A 124 9.80 30.29 -22.54
CA LEU A 124 10.01 31.35 -21.54
C LEU A 124 11.47 31.84 -21.51
N HIS A 125 12.44 30.91 -21.61
CA HIS A 125 13.87 31.24 -21.72
C HIS A 125 14.19 32.04 -22.99
N ALA A 126 13.68 31.60 -24.14
CA ALA A 126 13.86 32.30 -25.41
C ALA A 126 13.30 33.74 -25.40
N ALA A 127 12.25 34.00 -24.61
CA ALA A 127 11.71 35.35 -24.41
C ALA A 127 12.45 36.16 -23.32
N ILE A 128 12.91 35.51 -22.24
CA ILE A 128 13.48 36.15 -21.05
C ILE A 128 14.66 35.29 -20.52
N ILE A 129 15.87 35.53 -21.01
CA ILE A 129 17.07 34.74 -20.66
C ILE A 129 17.34 34.65 -19.14
N THR A 130 17.04 35.70 -18.37
CA THR A 130 17.25 35.68 -16.90
C THR A 130 16.33 34.69 -16.19
N PHE A 131 15.16 34.38 -16.75
CA PHE A 131 14.26 33.36 -16.22
C PHE A 131 14.91 31.97 -16.25
N GLY A 132 15.63 31.66 -17.34
CA GLY A 132 16.25 30.35 -17.55
C GLY A 132 17.26 29.99 -16.44
N GLN A 133 18.23 30.87 -16.16
CA GLN A 133 19.20 30.68 -15.08
C GLN A 133 18.52 30.50 -13.72
N GLU A 134 17.64 31.43 -13.34
CA GLU A 134 17.00 31.43 -12.02
C GLU A 134 16.12 30.19 -11.81
N PHE A 135 15.48 29.68 -12.88
CA PHE A 135 14.65 28.49 -12.81
C PHE A 135 15.48 27.20 -12.74
N ILE A 136 16.64 27.14 -13.40
CA ILE A 136 17.62 26.05 -13.19
C ILE A 136 18.13 26.06 -11.74
N ASP A 137 18.47 27.23 -11.21
CA ASP A 137 18.97 27.36 -9.84
C ASP A 137 17.93 26.86 -8.82
N LEU A 138 16.64 27.18 -9.04
CA LEU A 138 15.53 26.59 -8.28
C LEU A 138 15.48 25.06 -8.44
N CYS A 139 15.47 24.54 -9.67
CA CYS A 139 15.37 23.10 -9.93
C CYS A 139 16.51 22.30 -9.28
N VAL A 140 17.75 22.81 -9.32
CA VAL A 140 18.91 22.14 -8.71
C VAL A 140 18.90 22.28 -7.18
N SER A 141 18.41 23.40 -6.62
CA SER A 141 18.15 23.49 -5.18
C SER A 141 17.09 22.48 -4.75
N THR A 142 15.96 22.41 -5.45
CA THR A 142 14.88 21.45 -5.14
C THR A 142 15.33 19.99 -5.32
N LEU A 143 16.16 19.67 -6.32
CA LEU A 143 16.78 18.34 -6.45
C LEU A 143 17.67 18.02 -5.24
N LYS A 144 18.49 18.97 -4.80
CA LYS A 144 19.33 18.81 -3.59
C LYS A 144 18.46 18.58 -2.35
N ASP A 145 17.39 19.36 -2.18
CA ASP A 145 16.48 19.24 -1.05
C ASP A 145 15.78 17.87 -1.04
N HIS A 146 15.34 17.36 -2.20
CA HIS A 146 14.80 16.00 -2.33
C HIS A 146 15.82 14.92 -1.96
N LEU A 147 17.08 15.05 -2.38
CA LEU A 147 18.14 14.09 -2.01
C LEU A 147 18.48 14.15 -0.51
N GLN A 148 18.42 15.33 0.12
CA GLN A 148 18.63 15.51 1.56
C GLN A 148 17.43 15.04 2.41
N GLN A 149 16.22 15.05 1.85
CA GLN A 149 14.98 14.55 2.46
C GLN A 149 14.67 13.09 2.08
N TYR A 150 15.59 12.40 1.39
CA TYR A 150 15.43 11.01 0.94
C TYR A 150 14.20 10.77 0.03
N LYS A 151 13.67 11.82 -0.60
CA LYS A 151 12.57 11.82 -1.57
C LYS A 151 13.07 11.38 -2.95
N PHE A 152 13.59 10.16 -3.04
CA PHE A 152 14.36 9.63 -4.18
C PHE A 152 13.60 9.60 -5.51
N GLU A 153 12.30 9.29 -5.51
CA GLU A 153 11.47 9.30 -6.73
C GLU A 153 11.35 10.70 -7.32
N LEU A 154 11.12 11.72 -6.48
CA LEU A 154 11.07 13.11 -6.91
C LEU A 154 12.44 13.57 -7.40
N ALA A 155 13.54 13.19 -6.73
CA ALA A 155 14.89 13.47 -7.22
C ALA A 155 15.14 12.90 -8.63
N GLN A 156 14.68 11.68 -8.91
CA GLN A 156 14.79 11.07 -10.24
C GLN A 156 14.01 11.85 -11.31
N ARG A 157 12.75 12.26 -11.02
CA ARG A 157 11.94 13.10 -11.91
C ARG A 157 12.64 14.42 -12.26
N TYR A 158 13.30 15.07 -11.28
CA TYR A 158 14.06 16.30 -11.50
C TYR A 158 15.31 16.08 -12.37
N VAL A 159 16.03 14.97 -12.20
CA VAL A 159 17.20 14.65 -13.03
C VAL A 159 16.77 14.42 -14.48
N GLN A 160 15.67 13.71 -14.71
CA GLN A 160 15.08 13.48 -16.04
C GLN A 160 14.61 14.80 -16.69
N PHE A 161 13.97 15.68 -15.91
CA PHE A 161 13.56 17.01 -16.38
C PHE A 161 14.75 17.89 -16.79
N LEU A 162 15.77 18.01 -15.91
CA LEU A 162 17.02 18.73 -16.22
C LEU A 162 17.75 18.14 -17.45
N SER A 163 17.61 16.84 -17.67
CA SER A 163 18.18 16.14 -18.82
C SER A 163 17.49 16.53 -20.13
N ASP A 164 16.16 16.59 -20.17
CA ASP A 164 15.42 16.99 -21.37
C ASP A 164 15.52 18.51 -21.67
N LEU A 165 15.82 19.35 -20.67
CA LEU A 165 16.11 20.78 -20.87
C LEU A 165 17.31 21.08 -21.80
N VAL A 166 18.17 20.09 -22.02
CA VAL A 166 19.26 20.15 -23.00
C VAL A 166 18.72 20.26 -24.43
N ASN A 167 17.58 19.64 -24.72
CA ASN A 167 16.96 19.63 -26.05
C ASN A 167 16.36 21.01 -26.44
N VAL A 168 15.90 21.79 -25.45
CA VAL A 168 15.43 23.17 -25.65
C VAL A 168 16.55 24.21 -25.55
N ARG A 169 17.82 23.78 -25.53
CA ARG A 169 19.03 24.62 -25.40
C ARG A 169 19.05 25.50 -24.14
N LEU A 170 18.36 25.10 -23.07
CA LEU A 170 18.42 25.79 -21.78
C LEU A 170 19.64 25.33 -20.96
N VAL A 171 19.88 24.01 -20.89
CA VAL A 171 21.01 23.41 -20.16
C VAL A 171 22.14 23.00 -21.11
N SER A 172 23.40 23.21 -20.72
CA SER A 172 24.58 22.81 -21.49
C SER A 172 24.80 21.28 -21.48
N THR A 173 25.29 20.71 -22.59
CA THR A 173 25.63 19.27 -22.66
C THR A 173 26.80 18.88 -21.75
N GLN A 174 27.66 19.83 -21.39
CA GLN A 174 28.80 19.59 -20.51
C GLN A 174 28.36 19.48 -19.04
N SER A 175 27.49 20.40 -18.57
CA SER A 175 27.05 20.40 -17.17
C SER A 175 26.13 19.22 -16.82
N ILE A 176 25.29 18.76 -17.75
CA ILE A 176 24.49 17.54 -17.52
C ILE A 176 25.36 16.27 -17.47
N LEU A 177 26.42 16.19 -18.28
CA LEU A 177 27.39 15.09 -18.18
C LEU A 177 28.15 15.15 -16.86
N GLN A 178 28.55 16.32 -16.40
CA GLN A 178 29.17 16.49 -15.09
C GLN A 178 28.24 16.04 -13.95
N LEU A 179 26.93 16.29 -14.04
CA LEU A 179 25.94 15.76 -13.08
C LEU A 179 25.91 14.22 -13.09
N TYR A 180 25.87 13.60 -14.28
CA TYR A 180 25.90 12.13 -14.39
C TYR A 180 27.23 11.53 -13.91
N GLU A 181 28.35 12.21 -14.14
CA GLU A 181 29.66 11.80 -13.64
C GLU A 181 29.71 11.87 -12.11
N ASN A 182 29.16 12.91 -11.48
CA ASN A 182 29.01 12.98 -10.02
C ASN A 182 28.17 11.81 -9.47
N PHE A 183 27.10 11.44 -10.17
CA PHE A 183 26.26 10.28 -9.80
C PHE A 183 27.01 8.96 -9.94
N ILE A 184 27.73 8.75 -11.04
CA ILE A 184 28.51 7.51 -11.27
C ILE A 184 29.72 7.43 -10.33
N GLN A 185 30.28 8.56 -9.90
CA GLN A 185 31.38 8.60 -8.93
C GLN A 185 31.00 7.96 -7.59
N THR A 186 29.71 7.89 -7.23
CA THR A 186 29.23 7.16 -6.05
C THR A 186 29.59 5.66 -6.10
N THR A 187 29.73 5.07 -7.30
CA THR A 187 30.19 3.67 -7.47
C THR A 187 31.65 3.43 -7.06
N CYS A 188 32.39 4.51 -6.76
CA CYS A 188 33.74 4.47 -6.20
C CYS A 188 33.78 4.74 -4.69
N GLU A 189 32.65 5.04 -4.04
CA GLU A 189 32.56 5.13 -2.58
C GLU A 189 32.84 3.74 -1.96
N THR A 190 33.58 3.68 -0.85
CA THR A 190 33.74 2.45 -0.06
C THR A 190 32.69 2.39 1.03
N ASP A 191 32.36 1.18 1.49
CA ASP A 191 31.50 0.96 2.66
C ASP A 191 30.10 1.58 2.53
N VAL A 192 29.57 1.61 1.30
CA VAL A 192 28.20 2.05 0.97
C VAL A 192 27.35 0.91 0.42
N LEU A 193 26.05 1.02 0.64
CA LEU A 193 25.05 0.05 0.18
C LEU A 193 24.94 0.04 -1.35
N GLN A 194 24.79 -1.14 -1.96
CA GLN A 194 24.57 -1.28 -3.40
C GLN A 194 23.28 -0.57 -3.83
N VAL A 195 22.20 -0.60 -3.04
CA VAL A 195 20.96 0.14 -3.32
C VAL A 195 21.16 1.66 -3.46
N ARG A 196 22.15 2.26 -2.79
CA ARG A 196 22.52 3.67 -2.96
C ARG A 196 23.08 3.91 -4.37
N THR A 197 24.05 3.10 -4.78
CA THR A 197 24.72 3.25 -6.07
C THR A 197 23.79 2.84 -7.22
N ASP A 198 22.92 1.86 -7.02
CA ASP A 198 21.86 1.47 -7.95
C ASP A 198 20.88 2.62 -8.22
N PHE A 199 20.47 3.36 -7.18
CA PHE A 199 19.63 4.55 -7.36
C PHE A 199 20.29 5.59 -8.28
N TYR A 200 21.53 6.00 -8.00
CA TYR A 200 22.21 7.03 -8.81
C TYR A 200 22.47 6.58 -10.25
N ILE A 201 22.79 5.30 -10.48
CA ILE A 201 22.94 4.73 -11.82
C ILE A 201 21.59 4.68 -12.54
N SER A 202 20.50 4.34 -11.86
CA SER A 202 19.15 4.35 -12.45
C SER A 202 18.75 5.75 -12.91
N CYS A 203 19.02 6.81 -12.12
CA CYS A 203 18.75 8.20 -12.49
C CYS A 203 19.46 8.64 -13.79
N VAL A 204 20.68 8.16 -14.03
CA VAL A 204 21.37 8.40 -15.32
C VAL A 204 20.68 7.61 -16.44
N LEU A 205 20.43 6.31 -16.24
CA LEU A 205 19.88 5.44 -17.28
C LEU A 205 18.47 5.85 -17.75
N VAL A 206 17.56 6.22 -16.84
CA VAL A 206 16.19 6.67 -17.21
C VAL A 206 16.18 8.04 -17.91
N SER A 207 17.26 8.81 -17.78
CA SER A 207 17.41 10.14 -18.38
C SER A 207 17.97 10.10 -19.81
N LEU A 208 18.79 9.09 -20.13
CA LEU A 208 19.43 8.94 -21.44
C LEU A 208 18.47 8.84 -22.65
N PRO A 209 17.25 8.28 -22.56
CA PRO A 209 16.26 8.36 -23.64
C PRO A 209 15.85 9.79 -24.03
N PHE A 210 15.97 10.74 -23.09
CA PHE A 210 15.60 12.12 -23.34
C PHE A 210 16.71 12.89 -24.07
N ASN A 211 17.97 12.76 -23.67
CA ASN A 211 19.08 13.58 -24.19
C ASN A 211 20.26 12.83 -24.81
N GLY A 212 20.28 11.49 -24.76
CA GLY A 212 21.42 10.67 -25.20
C GLY A 212 21.84 10.93 -26.64
N LYS A 213 20.88 11.22 -27.52
CA LYS A 213 21.14 11.68 -28.90
C LYS A 213 21.97 12.96 -28.94
N MET A 214 21.51 14.02 -28.26
CA MET A 214 22.21 15.31 -28.19
C MET A 214 23.60 15.20 -27.54
N LEU A 215 23.75 14.30 -26.56
CA LEU A 215 25.04 13.97 -25.96
C LEU A 215 25.96 13.22 -26.93
N SER A 216 25.43 12.26 -27.71
CA SER A 216 26.18 11.51 -28.71
C SER A 216 26.67 12.39 -29.87
N GLU A 217 25.89 13.42 -30.24
CA GLU A 217 26.23 14.37 -31.30
C GLU A 217 27.28 15.41 -30.87
N LYS A 218 27.29 15.82 -29.58
CA LYS A 218 28.12 16.94 -29.09
C LYS A 218 29.27 16.55 -28.15
N GLN A 219 29.18 15.42 -27.45
CA GLN A 219 30.07 15.00 -26.35
C GLN A 219 30.28 13.47 -26.38
N SER A 220 30.56 12.94 -27.58
CA SER A 220 30.59 11.49 -27.83
C SER A 220 31.65 10.74 -27.03
N VAL A 221 32.80 11.36 -26.76
CA VAL A 221 33.93 10.71 -26.05
C VAL A 221 33.57 10.55 -24.57
N GLU A 222 33.02 11.60 -23.98
CA GLU A 222 32.59 11.69 -22.59
C GLU A 222 31.41 10.72 -22.34
N LEU A 223 30.43 10.70 -23.24
CA LEU A 223 29.31 9.76 -23.20
C LEU A 223 29.79 8.30 -23.29
N ASN A 224 30.71 7.98 -24.20
CA ASN A 224 31.25 6.61 -24.29
C ASN A 224 32.05 6.21 -23.03
N ARG A 225 32.79 7.14 -22.41
CA ARG A 225 33.46 6.91 -21.12
C ARG A 225 32.45 6.63 -20.02
N LEU A 226 31.37 7.42 -19.97
CA LEU A 226 30.25 7.26 -19.04
C LEU A 226 29.61 5.87 -19.17
N LEU A 227 29.24 5.47 -20.39
CA LEU A 227 28.65 4.17 -20.68
C LEU A 227 29.59 3.00 -20.32
N TYR A 228 30.89 3.15 -20.52
CA TYR A 228 31.88 2.16 -20.07
C TYR A 228 31.94 2.00 -18.55
N MET A 229 31.85 3.12 -17.80
CA MET A 229 31.80 3.08 -16.33
C MET A 229 30.53 2.38 -15.83
N ILE A 230 29.36 2.71 -16.40
CA ILE A 230 28.10 2.02 -16.11
C ILE A 230 28.23 0.52 -16.42
N ASN A 231 28.74 0.14 -17.59
CA ASN A 231 28.90 -1.27 -17.95
C ASN A 231 29.80 -2.03 -16.95
N LYS A 232 30.89 -1.41 -16.50
CA LYS A 232 31.78 -2.00 -15.50
C LYS A 232 31.07 -2.18 -14.15
N TYR A 233 30.23 -1.23 -13.75
CA TYR A 233 29.44 -1.32 -12.53
C TYR A 233 28.37 -2.42 -12.62
N VAL A 234 27.51 -2.38 -13.65
CA VAL A 234 26.39 -3.32 -13.82
C VAL A 234 26.87 -4.78 -13.81
N ASN A 235 27.96 -5.10 -14.50
CA ASN A 235 28.54 -6.46 -14.54
C ASN A 235 29.22 -6.91 -13.21
N LYS A 236 29.40 -6.01 -12.23
CA LYS A 236 30.00 -6.32 -10.91
C LYS A 236 28.95 -6.52 -9.82
N ARG A 237 27.71 -6.04 -10.01
CA ARG A 237 26.66 -6.01 -8.98
C ARG A 237 26.30 -7.40 -8.46
N SER A 238 25.99 -7.47 -7.17
CA SER A 238 25.31 -8.61 -6.55
C SER A 238 23.87 -8.72 -7.04
N LYS A 239 23.44 -9.96 -7.26
CA LYS A 239 22.09 -10.34 -7.75
C LYS A 239 21.35 -11.24 -6.77
N ILE A 240 21.80 -11.29 -5.51
CA ILE A 240 21.24 -12.15 -4.45
C ILE A 240 19.74 -11.84 -4.21
N HIS A 241 19.29 -10.60 -4.41
CA HIS A 241 17.86 -10.23 -4.30
C HIS A 241 16.96 -10.76 -5.43
N VAL A 242 17.51 -11.31 -6.52
CA VAL A 242 16.69 -11.68 -7.69
C VAL A 242 15.68 -12.80 -7.37
N PRO A 243 16.06 -13.96 -6.80
CA PRO A 243 15.15 -15.09 -6.65
C PRO A 243 13.99 -14.88 -5.66
N ILE A 244 14.09 -13.91 -4.74
CA ILE A 244 13.01 -13.56 -3.80
C ILE A 244 12.02 -12.55 -4.41
N LEU A 245 12.44 -11.78 -5.43
CA LEU A 245 11.60 -10.76 -6.08
C LEU A 245 10.97 -11.21 -7.41
N GLN A 246 11.42 -12.32 -8.00
CA GLN A 246 10.84 -12.86 -9.23
C GLN A 246 9.43 -13.44 -9.02
N VAL A 247 8.48 -13.07 -9.88
CA VAL A 247 7.12 -13.65 -9.89
C VAL A 247 7.13 -15.11 -10.34
N TRP A 248 7.98 -15.44 -11.33
CA TRP A 248 8.23 -16.80 -11.82
C TRP A 248 9.70 -17.16 -11.68
N THR A 249 9.99 -18.36 -11.17
CA THR A 249 11.35 -18.91 -11.12
C THR A 249 11.79 -19.53 -12.45
N SER A 250 10.86 -19.78 -13.38
CA SER A 250 11.18 -20.21 -14.74
C SER A 250 11.73 -19.05 -15.56
N ILE A 251 12.77 -19.32 -16.36
CA ILE A 251 13.25 -18.39 -17.40
C ILE A 251 12.44 -18.49 -18.70
N GLU A 252 11.67 -19.57 -18.87
CA GLU A 252 10.83 -19.82 -20.04
C GLU A 252 9.34 -19.51 -19.73
N PRO A 253 8.59 -18.91 -20.66
CA PRO A 253 9.04 -18.40 -21.96
C PRO A 253 9.69 -17.01 -21.89
N HIS A 254 9.64 -16.33 -20.72
CA HIS A 254 10.24 -15.01 -20.54
C HIS A 254 10.99 -14.92 -19.19
N PRO A 255 12.28 -14.54 -19.19
CA PRO A 255 13.02 -14.33 -17.96
C PRO A 255 12.48 -13.09 -17.23
N GLN A 256 12.34 -13.21 -15.92
CA GLN A 256 11.99 -12.09 -15.05
C GLN A 256 13.30 -11.38 -14.66
N GLU A 257 13.71 -10.42 -15.50
CA GLU A 257 15.01 -9.74 -15.43
C GLU A 257 15.10 -8.70 -14.30
N GLU A 258 16.29 -8.49 -13.77
CA GLU A 258 16.58 -7.42 -12.81
C GLU A 258 16.52 -6.05 -13.51
N TYR A 259 15.90 -5.06 -12.86
CA TYR A 259 15.49 -3.82 -13.53
C TYR A 259 16.64 -3.02 -14.15
N LEU A 260 17.79 -2.96 -13.48
CA LEU A 260 18.97 -2.26 -14.00
C LEU A 260 19.68 -3.03 -15.11
N ASP A 261 19.68 -4.37 -15.11
CA ASP A 261 20.18 -5.15 -16.24
C ASP A 261 19.29 -4.98 -17.49
N CYS A 262 17.98 -5.06 -17.30
CA CYS A 262 17.00 -4.90 -18.38
C CYS A 262 17.08 -3.48 -18.97
N LEU A 263 17.11 -2.44 -18.13
CA LEU A 263 17.29 -1.05 -18.57
C LEU A 263 18.66 -0.83 -19.21
N TRP A 264 19.73 -1.46 -18.71
CA TRP A 264 21.04 -1.40 -19.36
C TRP A 264 21.04 -2.07 -20.74
N ASN A 265 20.32 -3.18 -20.92
CA ASN A 265 20.12 -3.82 -22.22
C ASN A 265 19.35 -2.90 -23.19
N GLN A 266 18.30 -2.22 -22.70
CA GLN A 266 17.53 -1.24 -23.47
C GLN A 266 18.35 -0.01 -23.89
N ILE A 267 19.17 0.54 -22.99
CA ILE A 267 20.05 1.68 -23.30
C ILE A 267 21.19 1.29 -24.25
N LYS A 268 21.77 0.08 -24.11
CA LYS A 268 22.72 -0.46 -25.11
C LYS A 268 22.06 -0.59 -26.47
N ARG A 269 20.81 -1.04 -26.54
CA ARG A 269 20.05 -1.16 -27.79
C ARG A 269 19.77 0.22 -28.40
N LEU A 270 19.30 1.18 -27.61
CA LEU A 270 19.09 2.56 -28.06
C LEU A 270 20.38 3.21 -28.63
N ASN A 271 21.53 2.98 -27.99
CA ASN A 271 22.83 3.44 -28.50
C ASN A 271 23.25 2.74 -29.81
N GLN A 272 22.85 1.48 -30.03
CA GLN A 272 23.04 0.77 -31.31
C GLN A 272 22.10 1.25 -32.41
N ASP A 273 20.93 1.76 -32.05
CA ASP A 273 19.93 2.36 -32.96
C ASP A 273 20.15 3.89 -33.13
N ASP A 274 21.40 4.36 -33.00
CA ASP A 274 21.83 5.75 -33.14
C ASP A 274 21.02 6.76 -32.29
N TRP A 275 20.64 6.35 -31.07
CA TRP A 275 19.82 7.11 -30.13
C TRP A 275 18.45 7.55 -30.67
N ASN A 276 17.92 6.82 -31.66
CA ASN A 276 16.59 7.07 -32.20
C ASN A 276 15.55 6.21 -31.48
N GLU A 277 14.62 6.87 -30.81
CA GLU A 277 13.42 6.27 -30.24
C GLU A 277 12.17 6.89 -30.86
N SER A 278 11.06 6.17 -30.79
CA SER A 278 9.80 6.56 -31.44
C SER A 278 8.65 6.89 -30.48
N GLN A 279 8.78 6.71 -29.17
CA GLN A 279 7.67 6.89 -28.22
C GLN A 279 7.56 8.33 -27.70
N ILE A 280 8.64 8.95 -27.22
CA ILE A 280 8.60 10.23 -26.50
C ILE A 280 7.97 11.32 -27.39
N TYR A 281 6.92 11.98 -26.89
CA TYR A 281 6.37 13.16 -27.55
C TYR A 281 7.23 14.38 -27.19
N ARG A 282 7.70 15.11 -28.21
CA ARG A 282 8.71 16.18 -28.07
C ARG A 282 8.18 17.50 -28.65
N PRO A 283 7.27 18.22 -27.95
CA PRO A 283 6.59 19.38 -28.51
C PRO A 283 7.55 20.46 -29.02
N TYR A 284 8.67 20.68 -28.31
CA TYR A 284 9.74 21.61 -28.65
C TYR A 284 10.25 21.51 -30.09
N GLN A 285 10.14 20.34 -30.76
CA GLN A 285 10.53 20.16 -32.17
C GLN A 285 9.67 20.97 -33.17
N THR A 286 8.50 21.46 -32.75
CA THR A 286 7.64 22.35 -33.56
C THR A 286 7.98 23.83 -33.39
N PHE A 287 8.90 24.16 -32.48
CA PHE A 287 9.28 25.53 -32.09
C PHE A 287 10.68 25.91 -32.58
N ASN A 288 11.22 25.20 -33.57
CA ASN A 288 12.57 25.40 -34.10
C ASN A 288 12.84 26.88 -34.43
N ASP A 289 11.93 27.56 -35.14
CA ASP A 289 12.08 28.97 -35.51
C ASP A 289 12.26 29.90 -34.28
N THR A 290 11.68 29.54 -33.13
CA THR A 290 11.69 30.33 -31.89
C THR A 290 12.85 29.95 -30.96
N LEU A 291 13.18 28.65 -30.87
CA LEU A 291 14.23 28.14 -29.97
C LEU A 291 15.62 28.11 -30.64
N PHE A 292 15.66 28.02 -31.97
CA PHE A 292 16.88 27.69 -32.73
C PHE A 292 17.32 28.75 -33.74
N ASP A 293 16.39 29.53 -34.34
CA ASP A 293 16.68 30.55 -35.37
C ASP A 293 16.55 32.00 -34.86
N SER A 294 17.34 32.38 -33.85
CA SER A 294 17.53 33.79 -33.48
C SER A 294 18.46 34.49 -34.49
N VAL A 295 17.92 34.86 -35.66
CA VAL A 295 18.66 35.43 -36.82
C VAL A 295 19.55 36.64 -36.48
N ASP A 296 19.26 37.38 -35.41
CA ASP A 296 20.00 38.58 -34.98
C ASP A 296 20.87 38.40 -33.71
N GLN A 297 21.02 37.20 -33.14
CA GLN A 297 21.90 36.97 -31.98
C GLN A 297 22.78 35.73 -32.14
N GLN A 298 24.07 35.95 -32.43
CA GLN A 298 25.10 34.90 -32.62
C GLN A 298 25.54 34.18 -31.33
N VAL A 299 24.76 34.24 -30.24
CA VAL A 299 25.07 33.58 -28.97
C VAL A 299 23.85 32.81 -28.50
N VAL A 300 23.87 31.49 -28.70
CA VAL A 300 22.95 30.57 -28.02
C VAL A 300 23.37 30.53 -26.55
N ILE A 301 22.58 31.13 -25.65
CA ILE A 301 22.85 31.14 -24.22
C ILE A 301 22.26 29.86 -23.61
N THR A 302 23.12 28.84 -23.49
CA THR A 302 22.92 27.71 -22.58
C THR A 302 23.50 28.06 -21.21
N HIS A 303 22.88 27.56 -20.16
CA HIS A 303 23.35 27.70 -18.78
C HIS A 303 23.99 26.40 -18.29
N ASP A 304 24.99 26.52 -17.43
CA ASP A 304 25.56 25.39 -16.70
C ASP A 304 24.76 25.14 -15.42
N LEU A 305 24.51 23.87 -15.11
CA LEU A 305 23.90 23.47 -13.83
C LEU A 305 24.81 23.88 -12.65
N PRO A 306 24.26 24.43 -11.56
CA PRO A 306 24.98 24.57 -10.30
C PRO A 306 25.56 23.23 -9.82
N ASN A 307 26.75 23.27 -9.21
CA ASN A 307 27.40 22.07 -8.68
C ASN A 307 26.54 21.38 -7.60
N LEU A 308 25.94 20.24 -7.94
CA LEU A 308 25.23 19.39 -7.00
C LEU A 308 26.23 18.53 -6.20
N PHE A 309 26.29 18.74 -4.89
CA PHE A 309 26.98 17.84 -3.97
C PHE A 309 26.05 16.69 -3.57
N ILE A 310 26.52 15.45 -3.75
CA ILE A 310 25.75 14.25 -3.41
C ILE A 310 25.78 14.07 -1.88
N PRO A 311 24.63 13.99 -1.18
CA PRO A 311 24.63 13.73 0.25
C PRO A 311 25.35 12.42 0.58
N PRO A 312 26.23 12.38 1.61
CA PRO A 312 26.88 11.15 2.04
C PRO A 312 25.84 10.13 2.51
N HIS A 313 26.21 8.85 2.54
CA HIS A 313 25.37 7.84 3.17
C HIS A 313 25.22 8.13 4.67
N GLN A 314 24.05 7.80 5.23
CA GLN A 314 23.76 7.75 6.67
C GLN A 314 23.04 6.44 6.95
N ASP A 315 23.33 5.78 8.07
CA ASP A 315 22.86 4.41 8.37
C ASP A 315 21.33 4.28 8.39
N TYR A 316 20.62 5.37 8.71
CA TYR A 316 19.16 5.43 8.70
C TYR A 316 18.54 5.77 7.32
N THR A 317 19.35 5.98 6.27
CA THR A 317 18.86 6.29 4.92
C THR A 317 18.29 5.06 4.23
N ILE A 318 17.00 5.06 3.91
CA ILE A 318 16.33 3.98 3.18
C ILE A 318 16.26 4.30 1.69
N TYR A 319 17.17 3.72 0.89
CA TYR A 319 17.13 3.83 -0.57
C TYR A 319 16.01 2.98 -1.20
N PRO A 320 15.59 3.27 -2.45
CA PRO A 320 14.63 2.45 -3.16
C PRO A 320 15.11 1.00 -3.30
N LEU A 321 14.21 0.05 -3.03
CA LEU A 321 14.50 -1.38 -3.16
C LEU A 321 14.72 -1.76 -4.65
N PRO A 322 15.56 -2.78 -4.93
CA PRO A 322 15.68 -3.33 -6.29
C PRO A 322 14.35 -3.91 -6.76
N LYS A 323 14.15 -3.92 -8.09
CA LYS A 323 12.92 -4.40 -8.74
C LYS A 323 13.22 -5.47 -9.79
N ILE A 324 12.23 -6.30 -10.07
CA ILE A 324 12.23 -7.25 -11.19
C ILE A 324 11.22 -6.78 -12.23
N VAL A 325 11.62 -6.82 -13.50
CA VAL A 325 10.75 -6.49 -14.63
C VAL A 325 9.79 -7.64 -14.86
N PHE A 326 8.51 -7.42 -14.55
CA PHE A 326 7.46 -8.38 -14.88
C PHE A 326 7.32 -8.50 -16.40
N ARG A 327 7.38 -9.72 -16.92
CA ARG A 327 7.28 -9.99 -18.35
C ARG A 327 6.39 -11.18 -18.61
N MET A 328 5.28 -10.97 -19.32
CA MET A 328 4.35 -12.05 -19.70
C MET A 328 3.99 -12.11 -21.18
N PHE A 329 4.11 -11.01 -21.95
CA PHE A 329 3.78 -10.99 -23.38
C PHE A 329 4.99 -10.76 -24.29
N ASP A 330 5.01 -11.47 -25.42
CA ASP A 330 5.89 -11.18 -26.56
C ASP A 330 5.12 -10.93 -27.88
N TYR A 331 5.84 -10.89 -28.99
CA TYR A 331 5.29 -10.58 -30.32
C TYR A 331 4.42 -11.70 -30.91
N THR A 332 4.45 -12.91 -30.34
CA THR A 332 3.63 -14.07 -30.75
C THR A 332 2.24 -14.05 -30.12
N ASP A 333 2.08 -13.36 -28.98
CA ASP A 333 0.81 -13.20 -28.27
C ASP A 333 -0.13 -12.17 -28.91
N VAL A 334 0.40 -11.28 -29.75
CA VAL A 334 -0.32 -10.11 -30.28
C VAL A 334 -0.73 -10.32 -31.75
N PRO A 335 -1.89 -9.78 -32.19
CA PRO A 335 -2.30 -9.92 -33.60
C PRO A 335 -1.31 -9.25 -34.57
N GLU A 336 -1.02 -9.90 -35.69
CA GLU A 336 0.00 -9.51 -36.72
C GLU A 336 -0.09 -8.03 -37.20
N GLN A 337 -1.25 -7.40 -37.04
CA GLN A 337 -1.48 -5.99 -37.38
C GLN A 337 -0.81 -4.99 -36.42
N TYR A 338 -0.34 -5.45 -35.25
CA TYR A 338 0.36 -4.69 -34.22
C TYR A 338 1.82 -5.14 -34.13
N VAL A 339 2.68 -4.27 -33.60
CA VAL A 339 4.08 -4.59 -33.29
C VAL A 339 4.30 -4.29 -31.82
N LEU A 340 4.46 -5.33 -31.00
CA LEU A 340 4.87 -5.19 -29.61
C LEU A 340 6.37 -4.87 -29.56
N PRO A 341 6.81 -3.78 -28.91
CA PRO A 341 8.23 -3.52 -28.66
C PRO A 341 8.87 -4.68 -27.87
N GLY A 342 10.00 -5.21 -28.34
CA GLY A 342 10.71 -6.30 -27.67
C GLY A 342 11.20 -5.90 -26.28
N ALA A 343 11.42 -6.87 -25.38
CA ALA A 343 11.78 -6.62 -23.98
C ALA A 343 12.99 -5.67 -23.80
N HIS A 344 13.97 -5.72 -24.71
CA HIS A 344 15.16 -4.86 -24.71
C HIS A 344 15.09 -3.67 -25.70
N SER A 345 13.91 -3.28 -26.19
CA SER A 345 13.70 -1.99 -26.87
C SER A 345 13.35 -0.93 -25.84
N ILE A 346 13.86 0.30 -26.01
CA ILE A 346 13.56 1.39 -25.08
C ILE A 346 12.09 1.83 -25.15
N GLU A 347 11.42 1.65 -26.29
CA GLU A 347 9.97 1.87 -26.39
C GLU A 347 9.16 0.95 -25.46
N ARG A 348 9.64 -0.27 -25.16
CA ARG A 348 8.98 -1.15 -24.18
C ARG A 348 8.96 -0.51 -22.81
N TYR A 349 10.13 -0.03 -22.36
CA TYR A 349 10.29 0.69 -21.11
C TYR A 349 9.48 1.98 -21.07
N LEU A 350 9.60 2.84 -22.10
CA LEU A 350 8.95 4.15 -22.12
C LEU A 350 7.42 4.07 -22.06
N VAL A 351 6.79 3.10 -22.74
CA VAL A 351 5.34 2.91 -22.67
C VAL A 351 4.92 2.31 -21.32
N GLU A 352 5.71 1.38 -20.75
CA GLU A 352 5.41 0.80 -19.44
C GLU A 352 5.54 1.83 -18.31
N GLU A 353 6.56 2.68 -18.38
CA GLU A 353 6.78 3.81 -17.48
C GLU A 353 5.65 4.85 -17.61
N GLU A 354 5.19 5.17 -18.83
CA GLU A 354 4.03 6.05 -19.06
C GLU A 354 2.74 5.48 -18.43
N ILE A 355 2.48 4.18 -18.62
CA ILE A 355 1.35 3.47 -17.98
C ILE A 355 1.48 3.47 -16.45
N ALA A 356 2.67 3.19 -15.92
CA ALA A 356 2.93 3.13 -14.49
C ALA A 356 2.75 4.49 -13.81
N ASN A 357 3.24 5.57 -14.43
CA ASN A 357 3.05 6.95 -13.95
C ASN A 357 1.56 7.36 -13.98
N ILE A 358 0.82 7.04 -15.05
CA ILE A 358 -0.64 7.29 -15.09
C ILE A 358 -1.37 6.50 -14.00
N ILE A 359 -0.98 5.25 -13.73
CA ILE A 359 -1.54 4.49 -12.61
C ILE A 359 -1.23 5.19 -11.29
N HIS A 360 0.02 5.57 -11.04
CA HIS A 360 0.45 6.23 -9.80
C HIS A 360 -0.31 7.55 -9.56
N THR A 361 -0.40 8.42 -10.56
CA THR A 361 -1.09 9.72 -10.46
C THR A 361 -2.59 9.58 -10.23
N TYR A 362 -3.25 8.59 -10.86
CA TYR A 362 -4.71 8.47 -10.86
C TYR A 362 -5.29 7.28 -10.06
N HIS A 363 -4.49 6.58 -9.25
CA HIS A 363 -4.93 5.35 -8.56
C HIS A 363 -6.14 5.53 -7.62
N ILE A 364 -6.37 6.73 -7.09
CA ILE A 364 -7.53 7.04 -6.24
C ILE A 364 -8.81 7.11 -7.12
N GLU A 365 -8.72 7.69 -8.31
CA GLU A 365 -9.84 7.90 -9.24
C GLU A 365 -9.79 6.92 -10.41
N ARG A 366 -10.13 5.65 -10.13
CA ARG A 366 -10.01 4.52 -11.08
C ARG A 366 -10.66 4.74 -12.45
N LYS A 367 -11.68 5.61 -12.56
CA LYS A 367 -12.32 5.94 -13.85
C LYS A 367 -11.44 6.83 -14.69
N ASP A 368 -10.88 7.88 -14.08
CA ASP A 368 -10.01 8.82 -14.77
C ASP A 368 -8.69 8.13 -15.12
N CYS A 369 -8.17 7.28 -14.24
CA CYS A 369 -7.05 6.37 -14.56
C CYS A 369 -7.35 5.53 -15.82
N ALA A 370 -8.50 4.86 -15.89
CA ALA A 370 -8.88 4.07 -17.07
C ALA A 370 -9.01 4.94 -18.34
N ILE A 371 -9.55 6.15 -18.22
CA ILE A 371 -9.67 7.10 -19.33
C ILE A 371 -8.28 7.52 -19.83
N HIS A 372 -7.38 7.96 -18.95
CA HIS A 372 -6.02 8.37 -19.32
C HIS A 372 -5.21 7.24 -19.93
N LEU A 373 -5.27 6.02 -19.37
CA LEU A 373 -4.62 4.84 -19.94
C LEU A 373 -5.07 4.54 -21.38
N THR A 374 -6.37 4.66 -21.68
CA THR A 374 -6.87 4.47 -23.06
C THR A 374 -6.54 5.60 -24.03
N GLN A 375 -6.00 6.73 -23.54
CA GLN A 375 -5.65 7.92 -24.34
C GLN A 375 -4.15 8.08 -24.61
N ILE A 376 -3.31 7.18 -24.06
CA ILE A 376 -1.87 7.13 -24.34
C ILE A 376 -1.62 7.13 -25.84
N LYS A 377 -0.81 8.09 -26.31
CA LYS A 377 -0.46 8.21 -27.72
C LYS A 377 0.73 7.33 -28.04
N THR A 378 0.55 6.44 -29.00
CA THR A 378 1.61 5.60 -29.56
C THR A 378 1.84 6.02 -31.02
N LYS A 379 3.10 6.29 -31.41
CA LYS A 379 3.40 6.67 -32.80
C LYS A 379 3.34 5.48 -33.76
N ASN A 380 3.65 4.28 -33.25
CA ASN A 380 3.54 3.01 -33.95
C ASN A 380 2.23 2.29 -33.60
N LYS A 381 1.87 1.23 -34.34
CA LYS A 381 0.76 0.32 -33.98
C LYS A 381 1.14 -0.58 -32.80
N ILE A 382 1.37 0.03 -31.64
CA ILE A 382 1.67 -0.69 -30.40
C ILE A 382 0.36 -1.33 -29.88
N PRO A 383 0.37 -2.60 -29.44
CA PRO A 383 -0.79 -3.28 -28.88
C PRO A 383 -1.04 -2.82 -27.43
N LEU A 384 -1.43 -1.55 -27.27
CA LEU A 384 -1.54 -0.86 -25.97
C LEU A 384 -2.33 -1.63 -24.91
N ASN A 385 -3.42 -2.32 -25.31
CA ASN A 385 -4.23 -3.14 -24.41
C ASN A 385 -3.43 -4.27 -23.72
N TYR A 386 -2.50 -4.90 -24.43
CA TYR A 386 -1.63 -5.93 -23.87
C TYR A 386 -0.67 -5.34 -22.84
N MET A 387 -0.06 -4.20 -23.16
CA MET A 387 0.88 -3.50 -22.27
C MET A 387 0.19 -2.97 -21.01
N ILE A 388 -1.04 -2.42 -21.13
CA ILE A 388 -1.84 -2.00 -19.96
C ILE A 388 -2.12 -3.20 -19.04
N ILE A 389 -2.55 -4.33 -19.59
CA ILE A 389 -2.85 -5.54 -18.81
C ILE A 389 -1.58 -6.09 -18.14
N GLU A 390 -0.45 -6.10 -18.84
CA GLU A 390 0.84 -6.55 -18.33
C GLU A 390 1.37 -5.67 -17.20
N VAL A 391 1.32 -4.34 -17.33
CA VAL A 391 1.72 -3.44 -16.23
C VAL A 391 0.77 -3.56 -15.04
N ILE A 392 -0.54 -3.73 -15.25
CA ILE A 392 -1.51 -3.93 -14.17
C ILE A 392 -1.22 -5.23 -13.40
N PHE A 393 -0.95 -6.35 -14.10
CA PHE A 393 -0.57 -7.60 -13.46
C PHE A 393 0.83 -7.53 -12.83
N GLY A 394 1.79 -6.85 -13.48
CA GLY A 394 3.12 -6.62 -12.93
C GLY A 394 3.08 -5.82 -11.63
N HIS A 395 2.23 -4.79 -11.54
CA HIS A 395 1.99 -4.04 -10.31
C HIS A 395 1.29 -4.89 -9.24
N LEU A 396 0.27 -5.69 -9.61
CA LEU A 396 -0.42 -6.59 -8.67
C LEU A 396 0.52 -7.65 -8.09
N PHE A 397 1.37 -8.26 -8.93
CA PHE A 397 2.31 -9.30 -8.54
C PHE A 397 3.66 -8.78 -8.06
N MET A 398 3.89 -7.46 -8.05
CA MET A 398 5.15 -6.86 -7.63
C MET A 398 5.52 -7.30 -6.21
N LEU A 399 6.76 -7.78 -6.06
CA LEU A 399 7.35 -8.11 -4.78
C LEU A 399 8.28 -6.95 -4.35
N PRO A 400 8.34 -6.57 -3.06
CA PRO A 400 7.67 -7.22 -1.92
C PRO A 400 6.15 -7.02 -1.87
N ARG A 401 5.66 -5.81 -2.14
CA ARG A 401 4.24 -5.44 -2.14
C ARG A 401 3.85 -4.71 -3.41
N ALA A 402 2.57 -4.80 -3.79
CA ALA A 402 2.02 -4.01 -4.89
C ALA A 402 2.13 -2.49 -4.60
N PRO A 403 2.34 -1.61 -5.60
CA PRO A 403 2.49 -0.16 -5.40
C PRO A 403 1.29 0.53 -4.74
N HIS A 404 0.10 -0.05 -4.88
CA HIS A 404 -1.18 0.45 -4.39
C HIS A 404 -2.02 -0.75 -3.90
N LEU A 405 -3.12 -0.46 -3.21
CA LEU A 405 -4.06 -1.46 -2.69
C LEU A 405 -4.47 -2.50 -3.76
N GLU A 406 -4.30 -3.79 -3.50
CA GLU A 406 -4.55 -4.88 -4.48
C GLU A 406 -5.93 -4.81 -5.16
N LEU A 407 -6.96 -4.38 -4.43
CA LEU A 407 -8.33 -4.22 -4.92
C LEU A 407 -8.46 -3.18 -6.05
N PHE A 408 -7.59 -2.16 -6.07
CA PHE A 408 -7.58 -1.11 -7.11
C PHE A 408 -7.44 -1.74 -8.50
N TYR A 409 -6.44 -2.60 -8.71
CA TYR A 409 -6.15 -3.24 -10.01
C TYR A 409 -7.33 -4.05 -10.55
N GLY A 410 -8.00 -4.80 -9.67
CA GLY A 410 -9.25 -5.49 -10.01
C GLY A 410 -10.32 -4.51 -10.48
N SER A 411 -10.53 -3.42 -9.74
CA SER A 411 -11.53 -2.41 -10.09
C SER A 411 -11.19 -1.58 -11.34
N LEU A 412 -9.90 -1.33 -11.60
CA LEU A 412 -9.41 -0.65 -12.80
C LEU A 412 -9.68 -1.48 -14.06
N LEU A 413 -9.38 -2.78 -14.02
CA LEU A 413 -9.69 -3.70 -15.13
C LEU A 413 -11.20 -3.79 -15.41
N LEU A 414 -12.06 -3.66 -14.39
CA LEU A 414 -13.51 -3.56 -14.59
C LEU A 414 -13.91 -2.26 -15.32
N GLU A 415 -13.32 -1.11 -15.00
CA GLU A 415 -13.62 0.13 -15.74
C GLU A 415 -13.06 0.09 -17.17
N LEU A 416 -11.83 -0.42 -17.37
CA LEU A 416 -11.25 -0.62 -18.70
C LEU A 416 -12.11 -1.57 -19.57
N CYS A 417 -12.64 -2.66 -19.01
CA CYS A 417 -13.57 -3.56 -19.72
C CYS A 417 -14.85 -2.85 -20.18
N LYS A 418 -15.34 -1.83 -19.43
CA LYS A 418 -16.51 -1.03 -19.84
C LYS A 418 -16.16 -0.01 -20.93
N LEU A 419 -14.97 0.57 -20.89
CA LEU A 419 -14.50 1.52 -21.92
C LEU A 419 -14.17 0.83 -23.25
N GLN A 420 -13.68 -0.41 -23.21
CA GLN A 420 -13.22 -1.17 -24.38
C GLN A 420 -13.80 -2.59 -24.45
N PRO A 421 -15.14 -2.76 -24.51
CA PRO A 421 -15.81 -4.05 -24.33
C PRO A 421 -15.50 -5.08 -25.43
N SER A 422 -15.07 -4.64 -26.61
CA SER A 422 -14.79 -5.53 -27.76
C SER A 422 -13.31 -5.93 -27.88
N THR A 423 -12.38 -5.23 -27.21
CA THR A 423 -10.94 -5.41 -27.41
C THR A 423 -10.16 -5.73 -26.14
N LEU A 424 -10.59 -5.27 -24.96
CA LEU A 424 -9.88 -5.58 -23.71
C LEU A 424 -10.25 -6.95 -23.13
N PRO A 425 -11.53 -7.37 -23.03
CA PRO A 425 -11.86 -8.67 -22.43
C PRO A 425 -11.20 -9.90 -23.09
N PRO A 426 -11.04 -9.98 -24.42
CA PRO A 426 -10.31 -11.09 -25.04
C PRO A 426 -8.83 -11.15 -24.64
N VAL A 427 -8.16 -9.99 -24.57
CA VAL A 427 -6.75 -9.89 -24.14
C VAL A 427 -6.61 -10.22 -22.66
N LEU A 428 -7.57 -9.82 -21.83
CA LEU A 428 -7.59 -10.18 -20.41
C LEU A 428 -7.83 -11.68 -20.21
N ALA A 429 -8.69 -12.31 -21.01
CA ALA A 429 -8.89 -13.76 -20.96
C ALA A 429 -7.62 -14.52 -21.40
N GLN A 430 -6.96 -14.08 -22.47
CA GLN A 430 -5.65 -14.60 -22.89
C GLN A 430 -4.60 -14.47 -21.77
N ALA A 431 -4.55 -13.30 -21.11
CA ALA A 431 -3.64 -13.07 -19.98
C ALA A 431 -3.90 -14.06 -18.83
N VAL A 432 -5.17 -14.26 -18.44
CA VAL A 432 -5.56 -15.20 -17.38
C VAL A 432 -5.14 -16.63 -17.71
N GLU A 433 -5.30 -17.05 -18.96
CA GLU A 433 -4.87 -18.37 -19.43
C GLU A 433 -3.35 -18.54 -19.34
N MET A 434 -2.58 -17.55 -19.79
CA MET A 434 -1.12 -17.54 -19.70
C MET A 434 -0.63 -17.55 -18.24
N LEU A 435 -1.31 -16.82 -17.34
CA LEU A 435 -1.02 -16.85 -15.91
C LEU A 435 -1.30 -18.25 -15.31
N PHE A 436 -2.41 -18.89 -15.70
CA PHE A 436 -2.80 -20.23 -15.25
C PHE A 436 -1.81 -21.32 -15.69
N GLU A 437 -1.41 -21.33 -16.96
CA GLU A 437 -0.42 -22.29 -17.47
C GLU A 437 0.97 -22.12 -16.83
N ARG A 438 1.35 -20.88 -16.49
CA ARG A 438 2.62 -20.57 -15.84
C ARG A 438 2.58 -20.68 -14.31
N LEU A 439 1.48 -21.18 -13.70
CA LEU A 439 1.37 -21.34 -12.24
C LEU A 439 2.45 -22.25 -11.62
N HIS A 440 2.94 -23.25 -12.36
CA HIS A 440 3.90 -24.25 -11.86
C HIS A 440 5.17 -23.64 -11.23
N SER A 441 5.65 -22.52 -11.77
CA SER A 441 6.85 -21.79 -11.34
C SER A 441 6.54 -20.44 -10.69
N MET A 442 5.26 -20.08 -10.56
CA MET A 442 4.84 -18.83 -9.92
C MET A 442 5.05 -18.91 -8.39
N LYS A 443 5.43 -17.79 -7.75
CA LYS A 443 5.54 -17.68 -6.29
C LYS A 443 4.18 -17.80 -5.59
N ALA A 444 4.15 -18.46 -4.44
CA ALA A 444 2.94 -18.69 -3.63
C ALA A 444 2.12 -17.42 -3.35
N CYS A 445 2.77 -16.31 -2.97
CA CYS A 445 2.11 -15.03 -2.71
C CYS A 445 1.46 -14.42 -3.97
N CYS A 446 2.12 -14.51 -5.13
CA CYS A 446 1.56 -14.09 -6.42
C CYS A 446 0.34 -14.95 -6.81
N ILE A 447 0.38 -16.28 -6.58
CA ILE A 447 -0.76 -17.19 -6.79
C ILE A 447 -1.95 -16.78 -5.90
N GLU A 448 -1.68 -16.40 -4.64
CA GLU A 448 -2.74 -15.92 -3.73
C GLU A 448 -3.36 -14.60 -4.20
N ARG A 449 -2.54 -13.62 -4.63
CA ARG A 449 -3.04 -12.37 -5.23
C ARG A 449 -3.86 -12.64 -6.48
N PHE A 450 -3.43 -13.59 -7.33
CA PHE A 450 -4.14 -13.98 -8.54
C PHE A 450 -5.49 -14.61 -8.21
N ALA A 451 -5.56 -15.55 -7.25
CA ALA A 451 -6.83 -16.17 -6.82
C ALA A 451 -7.80 -15.15 -6.19
N LYS A 452 -7.29 -14.21 -5.38
CA LYS A 452 -8.08 -13.09 -4.81
C LYS A 452 -8.65 -12.20 -5.92
N TRP A 453 -7.80 -11.76 -6.85
CA TRP A 453 -8.20 -10.92 -7.98
C TRP A 453 -9.20 -11.64 -8.89
N PHE A 454 -8.95 -12.90 -9.24
CA PHE A 454 -9.78 -13.65 -10.19
C PHE A 454 -11.16 -13.94 -9.62
N ALA A 455 -11.26 -14.35 -8.35
CA ALA A 455 -12.55 -14.52 -7.69
C ALA A 455 -13.34 -13.20 -7.57
N TYR A 456 -12.67 -12.07 -7.33
CA TYR A 456 -13.29 -10.75 -7.35
C TYR A 456 -13.80 -10.40 -8.76
N HIS A 457 -12.97 -10.58 -9.79
CA HIS A 457 -13.33 -10.37 -11.19
C HIS A 457 -14.57 -11.21 -11.59
N LEU A 458 -14.52 -12.52 -11.34
CA LEU A 458 -15.62 -13.46 -11.58
C LEU A 458 -16.92 -13.04 -10.90
N SER A 459 -16.87 -12.56 -9.65
CA SER A 459 -18.09 -12.12 -8.94
C SER A 459 -18.79 -10.93 -9.62
N ASN A 460 -18.07 -10.11 -10.39
CA ASN A 460 -18.61 -9.02 -11.19
C ASN A 460 -19.16 -9.49 -12.56
N PHE A 461 -18.77 -10.68 -13.03
CA PHE A 461 -19.23 -11.30 -14.29
C PHE A 461 -20.05 -12.59 -14.06
N GLN A 462 -20.84 -12.60 -12.98
CA GLN A 462 -21.81 -13.66 -12.64
C GLN A 462 -21.20 -15.06 -12.40
N PHE A 463 -19.88 -15.11 -12.18
CA PHE A 463 -19.02 -16.30 -12.07
C PHE A 463 -18.86 -17.10 -13.38
N THR A 464 -19.00 -16.43 -14.53
CA THR A 464 -18.86 -17.05 -15.85
C THR A 464 -17.39 -17.18 -16.24
N TRP A 465 -16.92 -18.40 -16.48
CA TRP A 465 -15.60 -18.71 -17.04
C TRP A 465 -15.64 -20.02 -17.82
N ALA A 466 -14.67 -20.25 -18.70
CA ALA A 466 -14.51 -21.48 -19.47
C ALA A 466 -13.85 -22.59 -18.64
N TRP A 467 -14.42 -22.91 -17.47
CA TRP A 467 -13.89 -23.90 -16.52
C TRP A 467 -13.62 -25.29 -17.12
N GLN A 468 -14.28 -25.62 -18.23
CA GLN A 468 -14.08 -26.86 -18.98
C GLN A 468 -12.63 -27.00 -19.50
N ASP A 469 -11.99 -25.89 -19.82
CA ASP A 469 -10.65 -25.84 -20.43
C ASP A 469 -9.55 -26.17 -19.40
N TRP A 470 -9.88 -26.11 -18.10
CA TRP A 470 -8.97 -26.40 -16.98
C TRP A 470 -9.25 -27.74 -16.28
N ILE A 471 -10.12 -28.59 -16.83
CA ILE A 471 -10.46 -29.89 -16.19
C ILE A 471 -9.26 -30.83 -16.12
N ASP A 472 -8.34 -30.76 -17.09
CA ASP A 472 -7.20 -31.69 -17.18
C ASP A 472 -6.26 -31.58 -15.97
N CYS A 473 -6.20 -30.42 -15.28
CA CYS A 473 -5.41 -30.29 -14.05
C CYS A 473 -5.94 -31.15 -12.88
N LEU A 474 -7.14 -31.71 -12.96
CA LEU A 474 -7.67 -32.67 -11.98
C LEU A 474 -6.88 -33.99 -11.96
N GLU A 475 -6.03 -34.24 -12.97
CA GLU A 475 -5.07 -35.36 -12.99
C GLU A 475 -3.76 -35.04 -12.25
N ASP A 476 -3.50 -33.76 -11.93
CA ASP A 476 -2.30 -33.33 -11.21
C ASP A 476 -2.31 -33.74 -9.71
N ASN A 477 -1.15 -33.60 -9.08
CA ASN A 477 -1.04 -33.69 -7.62
C ASN A 477 -1.99 -32.66 -6.93
N PRO A 478 -2.75 -33.04 -5.88
CA PRO A 478 -3.64 -32.12 -5.15
C PRO A 478 -2.97 -30.89 -4.50
N GLU A 479 -1.65 -30.93 -4.30
CA GLU A 479 -0.84 -29.81 -3.81
C GLU A 479 -0.15 -29.02 -4.95
N SER A 480 -0.45 -29.35 -6.21
CA SER A 480 0.05 -28.59 -7.37
C SER A 480 -0.45 -27.14 -7.39
N PRO A 481 0.33 -26.21 -7.96
CA PRO A 481 -0.09 -24.81 -8.12
C PRO A 481 -1.43 -24.61 -8.84
N LYS A 482 -1.72 -25.38 -9.90
CA LYS A 482 -3.01 -25.31 -10.63
C LYS A 482 -4.18 -25.70 -9.72
N ILE A 483 -4.10 -26.85 -9.05
CA ILE A 483 -5.17 -27.29 -8.14
C ILE A 483 -5.34 -26.33 -6.96
N LYS A 484 -4.25 -25.90 -6.32
CA LYS A 484 -4.32 -24.94 -5.21
C LYS A 484 -4.96 -23.61 -5.62
N PHE A 485 -4.60 -23.08 -6.79
CA PHE A 485 -5.22 -21.88 -7.36
C PHE A 485 -6.74 -22.04 -7.56
N ILE A 486 -7.20 -23.16 -8.12
CA ILE A 486 -8.64 -23.39 -8.33
C ILE A 486 -9.37 -23.56 -6.99
N ARG A 487 -8.85 -24.36 -6.04
CA ARG A 487 -9.44 -24.53 -4.70
C ARG A 487 -9.60 -23.19 -3.98
N GLU A 488 -8.56 -22.36 -3.99
CA GLU A 488 -8.58 -21.04 -3.35
C GLU A 488 -9.48 -20.06 -4.09
N THR A 489 -9.51 -20.08 -5.43
CA THR A 489 -10.46 -19.29 -6.24
C THR A 489 -11.90 -19.64 -5.88
N PHE A 490 -12.28 -20.93 -5.89
CA PHE A 490 -13.62 -21.37 -5.50
C PHE A 490 -13.94 -21.04 -4.04
N GLN A 491 -12.95 -21.10 -3.15
CA GLN A 491 -13.10 -20.67 -1.76
C GLN A 491 -13.39 -19.18 -1.63
N LYS A 492 -12.70 -18.31 -2.38
CA LYS A 492 -13.01 -16.87 -2.41
C LYS A 492 -14.37 -16.61 -3.08
N CYS A 493 -14.71 -17.29 -4.18
CA CYS A 493 -16.02 -17.19 -4.82
C CYS A 493 -17.16 -17.61 -3.86
N MET A 494 -16.96 -18.64 -3.04
CA MET A 494 -17.92 -19.04 -2.01
C MET A 494 -18.08 -17.97 -0.92
N ARG A 495 -16.98 -17.34 -0.47
CA ARG A 495 -17.03 -16.22 0.49
C ARG A 495 -17.74 -14.97 -0.07
N LEU A 496 -17.71 -14.79 -1.39
CA LEU A 496 -18.44 -13.74 -2.13
C LEU A 496 -19.86 -14.16 -2.55
N SER A 497 -20.30 -15.38 -2.21
CA SER A 497 -21.57 -15.96 -2.64
C SER A 497 -22.07 -17.01 -1.63
N PHE A 498 -22.41 -18.21 -2.08
CA PHE A 498 -22.78 -19.35 -1.22
C PHE A 498 -22.42 -20.68 -1.92
N HIS A 499 -22.20 -21.73 -1.12
CA HIS A 499 -21.73 -23.05 -1.59
C HIS A 499 -22.48 -23.61 -2.81
N GLN A 500 -23.82 -23.61 -2.78
CA GLN A 500 -24.61 -24.12 -3.90
C GLN A 500 -24.35 -23.35 -5.20
N ARG A 501 -24.18 -22.02 -5.14
CA ARG A 501 -23.90 -21.22 -6.33
C ARG A 501 -22.58 -21.62 -6.99
N VAL A 502 -21.57 -22.02 -6.22
CA VAL A 502 -20.29 -22.50 -6.76
C VAL A 502 -20.47 -23.82 -7.50
N ILE A 503 -21.25 -24.76 -6.94
CA ILE A 503 -21.62 -26.01 -7.64
C ILE A 503 -22.39 -25.71 -8.93
N ASP A 504 -23.29 -24.70 -8.92
CA ASP A 504 -24.13 -24.38 -10.07
C ASP A 504 -23.35 -23.80 -11.28
N PHE A 505 -22.17 -23.18 -11.08
CA PHE A 505 -21.40 -22.54 -12.16
C PHE A 505 -20.17 -23.31 -12.65
N VAL A 506 -19.76 -24.39 -11.97
CA VAL A 506 -18.59 -25.20 -12.38
C VAL A 506 -19.01 -26.55 -12.98
N PRO A 507 -18.21 -27.14 -13.89
CA PRO A 507 -18.41 -28.50 -14.40
C PRO A 507 -18.41 -29.58 -13.32
N GLU A 508 -19.15 -30.66 -13.59
CA GLU A 508 -19.31 -31.81 -12.69
C GLU A 508 -18.00 -32.39 -12.11
N PRO A 509 -16.90 -32.54 -12.88
CA PRO A 509 -15.64 -33.08 -12.36
C PRO A 509 -15.01 -32.29 -11.20
N PHE A 510 -15.31 -30.99 -11.05
CA PHE A 510 -14.74 -30.19 -9.95
C PHE A 510 -15.38 -30.45 -8.58
N TYR A 511 -16.63 -30.97 -8.54
CA TYR A 511 -17.35 -31.25 -7.30
C TYR A 511 -17.76 -32.71 -7.10
N LYS A 512 -17.72 -33.55 -8.15
CA LYS A 512 -17.84 -35.00 -7.99
C LYS A 512 -16.48 -35.66 -8.01
N ILE A 513 -16.25 -36.48 -7.00
CA ILE A 513 -15.03 -37.26 -6.83
C ILE A 513 -14.86 -38.22 -8.03
N PRO A 514 -13.75 -38.15 -8.79
CA PRO A 514 -13.44 -39.18 -9.77
C PRO A 514 -13.18 -40.52 -9.07
N TYR A 515 -13.73 -41.61 -9.62
CA TYR A 515 -13.62 -42.94 -9.03
C TYR A 515 -12.15 -43.35 -8.82
N CYS A 516 -11.85 -43.80 -7.60
CA CYS A 516 -10.59 -44.34 -7.10
C CYS A 516 -9.60 -44.84 -8.18
N VAL A 517 -8.51 -44.10 -8.38
CA VAL A 517 -7.31 -44.60 -9.07
C VAL A 517 -6.75 -45.76 -8.24
N LYS A 518 -6.63 -46.93 -8.86
CA LYS A 518 -6.13 -48.13 -8.17
C LYS A 518 -4.64 -48.00 -7.87
N ASP A 519 -4.28 -48.30 -6.63
CA ASP A 519 -2.92 -48.43 -6.09
C ASP A 519 -1.85 -48.86 -7.12
N GLN A 520 -0.87 -47.98 -7.35
CA GLN A 520 0.47 -48.36 -7.81
C GLN A 520 1.60 -47.77 -6.94
N SER A 521 1.28 -46.91 -5.96
CA SER A 521 2.24 -46.21 -5.08
C SER A 521 2.61 -46.96 -3.78
N LYS A 522 2.25 -48.25 -3.67
CA LYS A 522 2.37 -49.02 -2.41
C LYS A 522 3.79 -49.46 -2.02
N GLU A 523 4.80 -49.28 -2.87
CA GLU A 523 6.18 -49.72 -2.60
C GLU A 523 7.15 -48.62 -2.14
N PHE A 524 6.75 -47.35 -2.10
CA PHE A 524 7.68 -46.23 -1.83
C PHE A 524 7.62 -45.60 -0.42
N PHE A 525 6.69 -45.99 0.45
CA PHE A 525 6.48 -45.32 1.74
C PHE A 525 6.85 -46.20 2.94
N SER A 526 8.09 -46.07 3.44
CA SER A 526 8.56 -46.76 4.65
C SER A 526 8.17 -46.04 5.95
N GLU A 527 8.01 -46.82 7.02
CA GLU A 527 7.16 -46.56 8.20
C GLU A 527 7.47 -45.33 9.10
N THR A 528 8.44 -44.46 8.78
CA THR A 528 8.92 -43.41 9.70
C THR A 528 8.50 -41.97 9.34
N ILE A 529 8.28 -41.65 8.05
CA ILE A 529 7.70 -40.34 7.60
C ILE A 529 6.30 -40.16 8.21
N CYS A 530 5.70 -41.30 8.54
CA CYS A 530 4.32 -41.57 8.83
C CYS A 530 3.80 -41.07 10.21
N LYS A 531 4.52 -40.19 10.92
CA LYS A 531 4.13 -39.76 12.29
C LYS A 531 4.20 -38.28 12.60
N PHE A 532 4.88 -37.46 11.80
CA PHE A 532 5.11 -36.05 12.15
C PHE A 532 4.76 -35.05 11.05
N ILE A 533 5.08 -35.34 9.78
CA ILE A 533 4.90 -34.36 8.69
C ILE A 533 3.99 -34.90 7.55
N LEU A 534 4.07 -36.18 7.16
CA LEU A 534 3.31 -36.71 6.00
C LEU A 534 2.71 -38.13 6.25
N TYR A 535 1.59 -38.22 6.99
CA TYR A 535 0.75 -39.44 7.01
C TYR A 535 -0.75 -39.12 6.80
N PRO A 536 -1.50 -39.91 6.01
CA PRO A 536 -1.94 -39.39 4.70
C PRO A 536 -3.32 -39.93 4.31
N LEU A 537 -4.35 -39.09 4.20
CA LEU A 537 -5.68 -39.58 3.81
C LEU A 537 -6.16 -40.74 4.72
N LYS A 538 -6.01 -40.62 6.05
CA LYS A 538 -6.70 -41.52 7.01
C LYS A 538 -8.18 -41.14 7.24
N ARG A 539 -8.84 -40.71 6.16
CA ARG A 539 -10.19 -41.13 5.79
C ARG A 539 -10.03 -41.97 4.52
N ASN A 540 -10.53 -43.21 4.54
CA ASN A 540 -10.41 -44.18 3.43
C ASN A 540 -11.24 -43.82 2.18
N GLU A 541 -11.37 -42.54 1.85
CA GLU A 541 -12.25 -42.04 0.80
C GLU A 541 -11.67 -40.79 0.15
N CYS A 542 -11.43 -40.92 -1.16
CA CYS A 542 -11.67 -39.90 -2.18
C CYS A 542 -10.60 -38.80 -2.42
N VAL A 543 -10.26 -38.64 -3.71
CA VAL A 543 -9.75 -37.38 -4.28
C VAL A 543 -10.75 -36.29 -3.89
N HIS A 544 -10.31 -35.33 -3.07
CA HIS A 544 -11.24 -34.35 -2.51
C HIS A 544 -11.77 -33.44 -3.62
N SER A 545 -13.07 -33.16 -3.58
CA SER A 545 -13.70 -32.09 -4.36
C SER A 545 -12.84 -30.83 -4.33
N VAL A 546 -12.62 -30.24 -5.51
CA VAL A 546 -11.91 -28.97 -5.66
C VAL A 546 -12.83 -27.82 -5.21
N VAL A 547 -14.15 -27.98 -5.39
CA VAL A 547 -15.15 -27.14 -4.73
C VAL A 547 -15.08 -27.33 -3.20
N PRO A 548 -15.00 -26.25 -2.41
CA PRO A 548 -14.95 -26.32 -0.95
C PRO A 548 -16.15 -27.03 -0.33
N ASN A 549 -15.94 -27.64 0.85
CA ASN A 549 -17.02 -28.19 1.66
C ASN A 549 -18.05 -27.11 2.03
N LYS A 550 -19.30 -27.54 2.24
CA LYS A 550 -20.36 -26.68 2.78
C LYS A 550 -19.92 -26.10 4.13
N PRO A 551 -19.92 -24.76 4.31
CA PRO A 551 -19.49 -24.13 5.55
C PRO A 551 -20.55 -24.33 6.64
N SER A 552 -20.36 -25.37 7.44
CA SER A 552 -21.21 -25.70 8.59
C SER A 552 -20.36 -26.10 9.79
N PRO A 553 -20.79 -25.76 11.02
CA PRO A 553 -20.12 -26.21 12.23
C PRO A 553 -20.19 -27.73 12.38
N ILE A 554 -19.18 -28.32 13.01
CA ILE A 554 -19.14 -29.73 13.42
C ILE A 554 -19.25 -29.78 14.94
N PHE A 555 -20.24 -30.46 15.50
CA PHE A 555 -20.36 -30.62 16.95
C PHE A 555 -20.06 -32.05 17.38
N LYS A 556 -18.84 -32.30 17.85
CA LYS A 556 -18.37 -33.64 18.25
C LYS A 556 -19.08 -34.25 19.47
N TYR A 557 -19.99 -33.52 20.12
CA TYR A 557 -20.80 -34.00 21.24
C TYR A 557 -22.30 -34.11 20.92
N GLU A 558 -22.64 -34.17 19.62
CA GLU A 558 -23.98 -34.52 19.14
C GLU A 558 -24.24 -36.03 19.30
N GLU A 559 -25.51 -36.45 19.38
CA GLU A 559 -25.88 -37.85 19.57
C GLU A 559 -25.32 -38.72 18.43
N SER A 560 -24.43 -39.65 18.77
CA SER A 560 -23.78 -40.56 17.82
C SER A 560 -23.66 -41.96 18.40
N ASP A 561 -23.56 -42.98 17.52
CA ASP A 561 -23.54 -44.40 17.90
C ASP A 561 -22.35 -44.83 18.80
N ARG A 562 -21.43 -43.91 19.12
CA ARG A 562 -20.30 -44.14 20.01
C ARG A 562 -20.32 -43.13 21.15
N PRO A 563 -20.29 -43.55 22.43
CA PRO A 563 -20.25 -42.62 23.55
C PRO A 563 -18.92 -41.87 23.56
N ILE A 564 -18.98 -40.55 23.40
CA ILE A 564 -17.83 -39.65 23.50
C ILE A 564 -17.79 -39.08 24.92
N VAL A 565 -16.61 -39.16 25.56
CA VAL A 565 -16.39 -38.67 26.94
C VAL A 565 -16.77 -37.19 27.02
N GLY A 566 -17.65 -36.83 27.96
CA GLY A 566 -18.12 -35.45 28.13
C GLY A 566 -19.45 -35.11 27.44
N SER A 567 -20.05 -36.01 26.63
CA SER A 567 -21.31 -35.73 25.91
C SER A 567 -22.45 -35.28 26.82
N ASP A 568 -22.65 -35.91 27.98
CA ASP A 568 -23.68 -35.52 28.96
C ASP A 568 -23.45 -34.10 29.49
N PHE A 569 -22.19 -33.76 29.80
CA PHE A 569 -21.79 -32.42 30.23
C PHE A 569 -21.99 -31.40 29.11
N ALA A 570 -21.70 -31.74 27.85
CA ALA A 570 -21.91 -30.86 26.69
C ALA A 570 -23.39 -30.46 26.55
N GLN A 571 -24.31 -31.42 26.70
CA GLN A 571 -25.76 -31.12 26.65
C GLN A 571 -26.23 -30.24 27.80
N ILE A 572 -25.68 -30.44 29.02
CA ILE A 572 -25.94 -29.56 30.17
C ILE A 572 -25.41 -28.14 29.90
N ILE A 573 -24.19 -28.00 29.38
CA ILE A 573 -23.56 -26.71 29.05
C ILE A 573 -24.36 -25.99 27.95
N ILE A 574 -24.73 -26.68 26.87
CA ILE A 574 -25.58 -26.14 25.80
C ILE A 574 -26.89 -25.60 26.37
N LYS A 575 -27.56 -26.37 27.23
CA LYS A 575 -28.81 -25.95 27.86
C LYS A 575 -28.60 -24.67 28.68
N LYS A 576 -27.59 -24.65 29.55
CA LYS A 576 -27.24 -23.48 30.38
C LYS A 576 -26.93 -22.23 29.54
N ILE A 577 -26.16 -22.36 28.46
CA ILE A 577 -25.85 -21.25 27.54
C ILE A 577 -27.12 -20.76 26.83
N LYS A 578 -28.01 -21.66 26.38
CA LYS A 578 -29.32 -21.32 25.79
C LYS A 578 -30.27 -20.63 26.78
N ASP A 579 -30.29 -21.09 28.04
CA ASP A 579 -31.02 -20.50 29.16
C ASP A 579 -30.41 -19.15 29.61
N ARG A 580 -29.29 -18.74 28.99
CA ARG A 580 -28.57 -17.47 29.20
C ARG A 580 -28.06 -17.25 30.63
N VAL A 581 -27.71 -18.30 31.35
CA VAL A 581 -27.10 -18.22 32.70
C VAL A 581 -25.89 -17.28 32.78
N THR A 582 -25.55 -16.84 33.99
CA THR A 582 -24.39 -15.97 34.24
C THR A 582 -23.06 -16.73 34.06
N PRO A 583 -21.92 -16.03 33.90
CA PRO A 583 -20.60 -16.67 33.86
C PRO A 583 -20.28 -17.52 35.10
N GLU A 584 -20.72 -17.08 36.28
CA GLU A 584 -20.49 -17.74 37.57
C GLU A 584 -21.31 -19.04 37.68
N GLU A 585 -22.59 -18.98 37.31
CA GLU A 585 -23.46 -20.17 37.26
C GLU A 585 -22.94 -21.22 36.27
N LEU A 586 -22.36 -20.79 35.14
CA LEU A 586 -21.76 -21.69 34.16
C LEU A 586 -20.43 -22.26 34.67
N LEU A 587 -19.59 -21.46 35.33
CA LEU A 587 -18.36 -21.93 35.98
C LEU A 587 -18.65 -23.01 37.04
N CYS A 588 -19.71 -22.85 37.83
CA CYS A 588 -20.15 -23.87 38.78
C CYS A 588 -20.54 -25.20 38.12
N GLU A 589 -21.03 -25.22 36.88
CA GLU A 589 -21.26 -26.45 36.13
C GLU A 589 -19.96 -27.00 35.53
N LEU A 590 -19.11 -26.14 34.96
CA LEU A 590 -17.82 -26.53 34.39
C LEU A 590 -16.88 -27.14 35.44
N ASN A 591 -16.92 -26.68 36.69
CA ASN A 591 -16.12 -27.23 37.78
C ASN A 591 -16.58 -28.63 38.26
N LYS A 592 -17.67 -29.18 37.72
CA LYS A 592 -18.11 -30.57 37.95
C LYS A 592 -17.49 -31.57 36.96
N ILE A 593 -16.80 -31.08 35.93
CA ILE A 593 -16.20 -31.91 34.89
C ILE A 593 -14.90 -32.53 35.44
N PRO A 594 -14.75 -33.87 35.42
CA PRO A 594 -13.54 -34.53 35.89
C PRO A 594 -12.33 -34.16 35.02
N ASN A 595 -11.11 -34.22 35.57
CA ASN A 595 -9.92 -34.05 34.76
C ASN A 595 -9.62 -35.35 33.99
N ALA A 596 -9.24 -35.25 32.72
CA ALA A 596 -8.88 -36.42 31.91
C ALA A 596 -7.72 -37.26 32.51
N LYS A 597 -6.84 -36.65 33.33
CA LYS A 597 -5.81 -37.38 34.10
C LYS A 597 -6.39 -38.21 35.24
N ASP A 598 -7.50 -37.77 35.83
CA ASP A 598 -8.21 -38.54 36.86
C ASP A 598 -8.87 -39.77 36.26
N GLU A 599 -9.26 -39.78 34.98
CA GLU A 599 -9.92 -40.94 34.37
C GLU A 599 -9.00 -42.17 34.25
N GLN A 600 -7.71 -41.97 33.91
CA GLN A 600 -6.72 -43.06 33.98
C GLN A 600 -6.45 -43.52 35.42
N LEU A 601 -6.44 -42.60 36.39
CA LEU A 601 -6.32 -42.93 37.81
C LEU A 601 -7.56 -43.68 38.32
N ILE A 602 -8.77 -43.28 37.96
CA ILE A 602 -10.05 -43.89 38.32
C ILE A 602 -10.17 -45.29 37.72
N LEU A 603 -9.81 -45.47 36.45
CA LEU A 603 -9.74 -46.80 35.81
C LEU A 603 -8.72 -47.73 36.49
N SER A 604 -7.62 -47.18 37.03
CA SER A 604 -6.62 -47.95 37.79
C SER A 604 -6.97 -48.18 39.27
N SER A 605 -7.88 -47.38 39.86
CA SER A 605 -8.24 -47.42 41.29
C SER A 605 -9.66 -47.91 41.58
N ALA A 606 -10.45 -48.18 40.54
CA ALA A 606 -11.77 -48.82 40.62
C ALA A 606 -11.76 -50.22 41.26
N SER A 607 -10.58 -50.85 41.43
CA SER A 607 -10.42 -52.10 42.20
C SER A 607 -10.31 -51.91 43.71
N THR A 608 -10.13 -50.67 44.22
CA THR A 608 -9.62 -50.46 45.60
C THR A 608 -10.46 -49.48 46.41
N ILE A 609 -11.10 -48.47 45.81
CA ILE A 609 -11.83 -47.42 46.56
C ILE A 609 -13.34 -47.73 46.65
N MET A 610 -13.67 -48.87 47.25
CA MET A 610 -15.02 -49.14 47.79
C MET A 610 -14.99 -49.39 49.31
N ARG A 611 -14.03 -48.76 50.01
CA ARG A 611 -13.98 -48.71 51.48
C ARG A 611 -13.47 -47.37 51.99
N THR A 612 -14.21 -46.86 52.97
CA THR A 612 -13.93 -45.73 53.88
C THR A 612 -14.61 -44.41 53.51
N ILE A 613 -15.89 -44.34 53.84
CA ILE A 613 -16.58 -43.07 54.10
C ILE A 613 -16.03 -42.50 55.41
N GLY A 614 -15.74 -41.19 55.42
CA GLY A 614 -15.61 -40.41 56.66
C GLY A 614 -14.18 -39.93 56.95
N SER A 615 -13.87 -38.71 56.54
CA SER A 615 -13.33 -37.65 57.40
C SER A 615 -13.20 -36.34 56.61
N SER A 616 -13.61 -35.24 57.22
CA SER A 616 -13.39 -33.89 56.73
C SER A 616 -11.91 -33.50 56.82
N SER A 617 -11.33 -33.04 55.72
CA SER A 617 -10.09 -32.25 55.75
C SER A 617 -10.12 -31.17 54.66
N SER A 618 -9.72 -29.97 55.07
CA SER A 618 -9.57 -28.79 54.21
C SER A 618 -8.44 -28.98 53.20
N ILE A 619 -8.73 -28.88 51.91
CA ILE A 619 -7.71 -28.75 50.87
C ILE A 619 -7.42 -27.26 50.67
N THR A 620 -6.18 -26.88 50.94
CA THR A 620 -5.65 -25.54 50.69
C THR A 620 -5.61 -25.24 49.19
N THR A 621 -5.96 -24.00 48.85
CA THR A 621 -5.80 -23.41 47.52
C THR A 621 -4.34 -23.46 47.03
N ASN A 622 -4.17 -23.39 45.70
CA ASN A 622 -2.92 -23.19 44.93
C ASN A 622 -2.38 -24.42 44.17
N ASN A 623 -3.23 -25.04 43.34
CA ASN A 623 -2.82 -25.61 42.04
C ASN A 623 -4.08 -25.88 41.21
N THR A 624 -4.42 -24.98 40.30
CA THR A 624 -5.49 -25.17 39.29
C THR A 624 -5.04 -26.22 38.29
N ILE A 625 -5.44 -27.48 38.51
CA ILE A 625 -5.07 -28.60 37.64
C ILE A 625 -5.72 -28.40 36.26
N TYR A 626 -4.91 -27.98 35.28
CA TYR A 626 -5.32 -27.79 33.89
C TYR A 626 -6.21 -28.94 33.38
N ASN A 627 -7.47 -28.62 33.07
CA ASN A 627 -8.44 -29.57 32.54
C ASN A 627 -8.77 -29.24 31.06
N PRO A 628 -8.12 -29.89 30.09
CA PRO A 628 -8.36 -29.61 28.67
C PRO A 628 -9.80 -29.91 28.24
N LEU A 629 -10.43 -30.93 28.84
CA LEU A 629 -11.81 -31.33 28.54
C LEU A 629 -12.82 -30.25 28.99
N GLN A 630 -12.56 -29.56 30.10
CA GLN A 630 -13.39 -28.45 30.58
C GLN A 630 -13.43 -27.29 29.59
N ILE A 631 -12.25 -26.88 29.08
CA ILE A 631 -12.12 -25.81 28.08
C ILE A 631 -12.79 -26.24 26.77
N ASP A 632 -12.53 -27.46 26.31
CA ASP A 632 -13.06 -27.98 25.06
C ASP A 632 -14.60 -28.09 25.05
N LEU A 633 -15.19 -28.62 26.13
CA LEU A 633 -16.64 -28.69 26.30
C LEU A 633 -17.28 -27.30 26.33
N PHE A 634 -16.66 -26.34 27.03
CA PHE A 634 -17.13 -24.95 27.08
C PHE A 634 -17.07 -24.28 25.70
N VAL A 635 -15.90 -24.27 25.07
CA VAL A 635 -15.67 -23.60 23.78
C VAL A 635 -16.50 -24.24 22.67
N SER A 636 -16.52 -25.57 22.57
CA SER A 636 -17.30 -26.29 21.57
C SER A 636 -18.79 -25.98 21.69
N SER A 637 -19.32 -26.03 22.91
CA SER A 637 -20.74 -25.75 23.17
C SER A 637 -21.11 -24.29 22.91
N LEU A 638 -20.23 -23.35 23.28
CA LEU A 638 -20.44 -21.92 23.07
C LEU A 638 -20.45 -21.55 21.58
N LEU A 639 -19.48 -22.06 20.81
CA LEU A 639 -19.38 -21.83 19.38
C LEU A 639 -20.52 -22.49 18.60
N TRP A 640 -20.96 -23.69 19.03
CA TRP A 640 -22.14 -24.36 18.48
C TRP A 640 -23.42 -23.54 18.69
N VAL A 641 -23.68 -23.05 19.90
CA VAL A 641 -24.86 -22.19 20.17
C VAL A 641 -24.75 -20.84 19.44
N GLY A 642 -23.54 -20.31 19.28
CA GLY A 642 -23.27 -19.08 18.53
C GLY A 642 -23.28 -19.22 17.00
N SER A 643 -23.38 -20.43 16.46
CA SER A 643 -23.03 -20.76 15.06
C SER A 643 -23.84 -20.11 13.95
N LYS A 644 -24.98 -19.46 14.26
CA LYS A 644 -25.90 -18.89 13.27
C LYS A 644 -25.29 -17.79 12.39
N SER A 645 -24.30 -17.05 12.88
CA SER A 645 -23.59 -15.97 12.14
C SER A 645 -22.41 -15.44 12.95
N PHE A 646 -21.47 -14.72 12.31
CA PHE A 646 -20.37 -14.02 13.00
C PHE A 646 -20.86 -13.19 14.19
N THR A 647 -21.93 -12.41 14.03
CA THR A 647 -22.50 -11.58 15.11
C THR A 647 -22.97 -12.41 16.31
N HIS A 648 -23.54 -13.60 16.09
CA HIS A 648 -23.97 -14.48 17.18
C HIS A 648 -22.77 -15.09 17.90
N SER A 649 -21.75 -15.56 17.17
CA SER A 649 -20.50 -16.06 17.77
C SER A 649 -19.76 -14.97 18.55
N PHE A 650 -19.67 -13.75 18.01
CA PHE A 650 -19.03 -12.61 18.69
C PHE A 650 -19.78 -12.17 19.94
N ALA A 651 -21.12 -12.17 19.90
CA ALA A 651 -21.94 -11.88 21.09
C ALA A 651 -21.78 -12.97 22.16
N ALA A 652 -21.65 -14.24 21.76
CA ALA A 652 -21.39 -15.36 22.66
C ALA A 652 -20.01 -15.24 23.35
N LEU A 653 -18.95 -14.95 22.58
CA LEU A 653 -17.61 -14.67 23.11
C LEU A 653 -17.60 -13.47 24.07
N ALA A 654 -18.27 -12.37 23.70
CA ALA A 654 -18.35 -11.18 24.55
C ALA A 654 -19.11 -11.44 25.86
N LYS A 655 -20.25 -12.15 25.81
CA LYS A 655 -21.06 -12.44 27.00
C LYS A 655 -20.30 -13.27 28.03
N TYR A 656 -19.53 -14.25 27.59
CA TYR A 656 -18.77 -15.15 28.47
C TYR A 656 -17.29 -14.78 28.58
N HIS A 657 -16.90 -13.56 28.20
CA HIS A 657 -15.50 -13.13 28.19
C HIS A 657 -14.80 -13.29 29.55
N GLN A 658 -15.48 -12.93 30.65
CA GLN A 658 -14.98 -13.11 32.01
C GLN A 658 -14.68 -14.59 32.34
N LEU A 659 -15.46 -15.53 31.78
CA LEU A 659 -15.23 -16.96 31.97
C LEU A 659 -13.99 -17.45 31.19
N PHE A 660 -13.74 -16.92 30.00
CA PHE A 660 -12.46 -17.13 29.31
C PHE A 660 -11.29 -16.65 30.18
N LYS A 661 -11.37 -15.43 30.74
CA LYS A 661 -10.32 -14.87 31.62
C LYS A 661 -10.09 -15.63 32.93
N ILE A 662 -11.05 -16.45 33.38
CA ILE A 662 -10.92 -17.31 34.57
C ILE A 662 -10.37 -18.71 34.22
N LEU A 663 -10.72 -19.24 33.04
CA LEU A 663 -10.33 -20.59 32.62
C LEU A 663 -8.97 -20.65 31.89
N ILE A 664 -8.45 -19.49 31.45
CA ILE A 664 -7.29 -19.39 30.56
C ILE A 664 -6.30 -18.36 31.12
N GLU A 665 -5.21 -18.88 31.68
CA GLU A 665 -4.08 -18.14 32.22
C GLU A 665 -2.78 -18.47 31.45
N THR A 666 -2.67 -19.70 30.92
CA THR A 666 -1.45 -20.21 30.25
C THR A 666 -1.60 -20.33 28.72
N GLU A 667 -0.47 -20.32 28.02
CA GLU A 667 -0.41 -20.57 26.57
C GLU A 667 -1.02 -21.94 26.18
N GLU A 668 -0.82 -23.00 26.99
CA GLU A 668 -1.42 -24.30 26.73
C GLU A 668 -2.96 -24.24 26.72
N GLN A 669 -3.55 -23.45 27.62
CA GLN A 669 -5.00 -23.21 27.66
C GLN A 669 -5.48 -22.39 26.45
N GLN A 670 -4.72 -21.37 26.04
CA GLN A 670 -5.02 -20.59 24.83
C GLN A 670 -4.98 -21.45 23.56
N ILE A 671 -3.96 -22.32 23.43
CA ILE A 671 -3.85 -23.29 22.33
C ILE A 671 -5.01 -24.31 22.38
N GLN A 672 -5.47 -24.72 23.56
CA GLN A 672 -6.63 -25.61 23.67
C GLN A 672 -7.92 -24.93 23.18
N VAL A 673 -8.13 -23.62 23.43
CA VAL A 673 -9.25 -22.87 22.83
C VAL A 673 -9.19 -22.90 21.31
N LEU A 674 -8.00 -22.68 20.74
CA LEU A 674 -7.79 -22.69 19.28
C LEU A 674 -8.05 -24.07 18.66
N LYS A 675 -7.61 -25.15 19.31
CA LYS A 675 -7.94 -26.54 18.91
C LYS A 675 -9.46 -26.80 18.96
N SER A 676 -10.11 -26.40 20.05
CA SER A 676 -11.56 -26.56 20.23
C SER A 676 -12.35 -25.75 19.18
N MET A 677 -11.86 -24.57 18.79
CA MET A 677 -12.42 -23.77 17.70
C MET A 677 -12.24 -24.44 16.34
N PHE A 678 -11.05 -25.00 16.07
CA PHE A 678 -10.74 -25.71 14.82
C PHE A 678 -11.62 -26.95 14.64
N ASP A 679 -11.80 -27.76 15.69
CA ASP A 679 -12.69 -28.92 15.68
C ASP A 679 -14.11 -28.54 15.26
N VAL A 680 -14.63 -27.40 15.74
CA VAL A 680 -15.97 -26.90 15.39
C VAL A 680 -16.03 -26.32 13.98
N TRP A 681 -14.98 -25.63 13.52
CA TRP A 681 -15.05 -24.77 12.32
C TRP A 681 -14.12 -25.14 11.17
N SER A 682 -13.50 -26.32 11.19
CA SER A 682 -12.66 -26.87 10.10
C SER A 682 -13.28 -26.71 8.69
N ASN A 683 -14.58 -26.95 8.53
CA ASN A 683 -15.30 -26.76 7.26
C ASN A 683 -15.59 -25.28 6.89
N HIS A 684 -15.33 -24.30 7.76
CA HIS A 684 -15.65 -22.89 7.54
C HIS A 684 -14.45 -21.97 7.85
N GLN A 685 -13.44 -22.02 6.98
CA GLN A 685 -12.21 -21.21 7.09
C GLN A 685 -12.42 -19.73 7.42
N GLN A 686 -13.37 -19.05 6.76
CA GLN A 686 -13.66 -17.63 7.04
C GLN A 686 -14.14 -17.40 8.49
N MET A 687 -14.89 -18.33 9.09
CA MET A 687 -15.26 -18.25 10.50
C MET A 687 -14.04 -18.42 11.40
N MET A 688 -13.10 -19.32 11.08
CA MET A 688 -11.85 -19.45 11.83
C MET A 688 -11.03 -18.15 11.79
N VAL A 689 -10.81 -17.56 10.60
CA VAL A 689 -10.13 -16.26 10.44
C VAL A 689 -10.79 -15.19 11.32
N MET A 690 -12.12 -15.09 11.28
CA MET A 690 -12.88 -14.08 12.04
C MET A 690 -12.92 -14.34 13.56
N LEU A 691 -12.89 -15.60 14.00
CA LEU A 691 -12.89 -15.95 15.43
C LEU A 691 -11.52 -15.74 16.05
N VAL A 692 -10.43 -16.18 15.41
CA VAL A 692 -9.06 -15.85 15.85
C VAL A 692 -8.88 -14.34 15.86
N ASP A 693 -9.39 -13.64 14.83
CA ASP A 693 -9.34 -12.18 14.78
C ASP A 693 -9.97 -11.55 16.02
N LYS A 694 -11.18 -12.00 16.37
CA LYS A 694 -11.94 -11.49 17.50
C LYS A 694 -11.30 -11.85 18.84
N MET A 695 -10.82 -13.08 19.00
CA MET A 695 -10.21 -13.55 20.25
C MET A 695 -8.96 -12.75 20.60
N ILE A 696 -8.07 -12.47 19.64
CA ILE A 696 -6.91 -11.58 19.84
C ILE A 696 -7.38 -10.17 20.25
N LYS A 697 -8.33 -9.58 19.50
CA LYS A 697 -8.86 -8.23 19.80
C LYS A 697 -9.51 -8.12 21.19
N THR A 698 -10.02 -9.22 21.72
CA THR A 698 -10.56 -9.30 23.09
C THR A 698 -9.57 -9.83 24.12
N GLN A 699 -8.29 -10.04 23.76
CA GLN A 699 -7.26 -10.62 24.64
C GLN A 699 -7.67 -11.96 25.29
N ILE A 700 -8.43 -12.79 24.56
CA ILE A 700 -8.72 -14.18 24.98
C ILE A 700 -7.52 -15.08 24.66
N ILE A 701 -6.78 -14.73 23.60
CA ILE A 701 -5.54 -15.38 23.17
C ILE A 701 -4.52 -14.32 22.74
N GLU A 702 -3.24 -14.68 22.79
CA GLU A 702 -2.10 -13.87 22.36
C GLU A 702 -1.60 -14.25 20.96
N CYS A 703 -0.88 -13.34 20.31
CA CYS A 703 -0.30 -13.56 18.99
C CYS A 703 0.73 -14.71 18.96
N SER A 704 1.50 -14.87 20.04
CA SER A 704 2.43 -15.98 20.30
C SER A 704 1.72 -17.33 20.22
N SER A 705 0.61 -17.48 20.95
CA SER A 705 -0.14 -18.73 21.04
C SER A 705 -0.87 -19.09 19.74
N VAL A 706 -1.27 -18.08 18.95
CA VAL A 706 -1.78 -18.30 17.58
C VAL A 706 -0.67 -18.84 16.67
N THR A 707 0.53 -18.26 16.69
CA THR A 707 1.68 -18.77 15.91
C THR A 707 2.07 -20.19 16.34
N ASN A 708 2.12 -20.45 17.65
CA ASN A 708 2.43 -21.78 18.19
C ASN A 708 1.36 -22.84 17.86
N TRP A 709 0.08 -22.46 17.82
CA TRP A 709 -1.00 -23.33 17.34
C TRP A 709 -0.92 -23.57 15.83
N MET A 710 -0.53 -22.57 15.04
CA MET A 710 -0.43 -22.70 13.59
C MET A 710 0.57 -23.78 13.15
N PHE A 711 1.73 -23.85 13.82
CA PHE A 711 2.74 -24.90 13.59
C PHE A 711 2.52 -26.14 14.47
N SER A 712 1.31 -26.36 15.00
CA SER A 712 0.97 -27.57 15.76
C SER A 712 0.64 -28.75 14.85
N ARG A 713 0.73 -29.97 15.39
CA ARG A 713 0.49 -31.21 14.62
C ARG A 713 -0.96 -31.31 14.13
N GLU A 714 -1.88 -30.67 14.82
CA GLU A 714 -3.30 -30.60 14.44
C GLU A 714 -3.52 -29.80 13.16
N ILE A 715 -2.70 -28.76 12.90
CA ILE A 715 -2.81 -27.87 11.74
C ILE A 715 -1.89 -28.30 10.58
N ALA A 716 -0.97 -29.23 10.79
CA ALA A 716 0.01 -29.67 9.79
C ALA A 716 -0.59 -30.07 8.42
N GLN A 717 -1.82 -30.62 8.39
CA GLN A 717 -2.53 -30.96 7.14
C GLN A 717 -3.09 -29.74 6.39
N ASP A 718 -3.43 -28.67 7.12
CA ASP A 718 -3.98 -27.42 6.57
C ASP A 718 -2.91 -26.33 6.40
N LEU A 719 -1.66 -26.58 6.81
CA LEU A 719 -0.58 -25.59 6.78
C LEU A 719 -0.30 -25.03 5.37
N THR A 720 -0.58 -25.77 4.30
CA THR A 720 -0.45 -25.30 2.91
C THR A 720 -1.72 -24.64 2.35
N ASN A 721 -2.77 -24.43 3.15
CA ASN A 721 -4.01 -23.77 2.76
C ASN A 721 -3.98 -22.27 3.13
N PHE A 722 -4.46 -21.38 2.26
CA PHE A 722 -4.12 -19.95 2.38
C PHE A 722 -4.76 -19.28 3.59
N TYR A 723 -5.90 -19.77 4.08
CA TYR A 723 -6.57 -19.19 5.25
C TYR A 723 -5.74 -19.29 6.55
N ILE A 724 -4.81 -20.24 6.65
CA ILE A 724 -3.87 -20.33 7.76
C ILE A 724 -2.91 -19.13 7.75
N TRP A 725 -2.43 -18.77 6.57
CA TRP A 725 -1.59 -17.60 6.36
C TRP A 725 -2.39 -16.29 6.49
N GLU A 726 -3.67 -16.26 6.09
CA GLU A 726 -4.59 -15.14 6.41
C GLU A 726 -4.72 -14.91 7.93
N ILE A 727 -4.73 -15.98 8.74
CA ILE A 727 -4.72 -15.87 10.22
C ILE A 727 -3.40 -15.29 10.70
N LEU A 728 -2.27 -15.79 10.19
CA LEU A 728 -0.94 -15.31 10.59
C LEU A 728 -0.74 -13.83 10.24
N SER A 729 -1.01 -13.43 8.99
CA SER A 729 -0.89 -12.03 8.56
C SER A 729 -1.79 -11.12 9.39
N SER A 730 -3.06 -11.49 9.59
CA SER A 730 -3.98 -10.74 10.47
C SER A 730 -3.51 -10.64 11.95
N THR A 731 -2.67 -11.58 12.38
CA THR A 731 -2.06 -11.60 13.72
C THR A 731 -0.84 -10.66 13.78
N ILE A 732 0.05 -10.73 12.79
CA ILE A 732 1.22 -9.85 12.66
C ILE A 732 0.78 -8.40 12.47
N ASP A 733 -0.14 -8.14 11.54
CA ASP A 733 -0.65 -6.79 11.25
C ASP A 733 -1.23 -6.09 12.49
N LYS A 734 -1.79 -6.84 13.45
CA LYS A 734 -2.28 -6.25 14.71
C LYS A 734 -1.17 -5.85 15.64
N MET A 735 -0.15 -6.69 15.75
CA MET A 735 1.02 -6.39 16.55
C MET A 735 1.71 -5.15 15.97
N ASN A 736 1.91 -5.12 14.66
CA ASN A 736 2.46 -3.96 13.94
C ASN A 736 1.61 -2.69 14.17
N ARG A 737 0.29 -2.74 13.91
CA ARG A 737 -0.61 -1.59 14.15
C ARG A 737 -0.70 -1.15 15.61
N GLN A 738 -0.44 -2.04 16.57
CA GLN A 738 -0.42 -1.68 17.99
C GLN A 738 0.86 -0.89 18.33
N VAL A 739 2.01 -1.32 17.82
CA VAL A 739 3.29 -0.60 17.96
C VAL A 739 3.24 0.75 17.24
N GLU A 740 2.80 0.76 15.98
CA GLU A 740 2.58 1.97 15.16
C GLU A 740 1.66 2.97 15.87
N LYS A 741 0.56 2.50 16.50
CA LYS A 741 -0.30 3.39 17.27
C LYS A 741 0.44 4.07 18.42
N TYR A 742 1.23 3.33 19.20
CA TYR A 742 1.99 3.93 20.31
C TYR A 742 3.09 4.87 19.81
N TYR A 743 3.71 4.54 18.67
CA TYR A 743 4.69 5.39 18.01
C TYR A 743 4.09 6.75 17.60
N ASN A 744 2.96 6.74 16.89
CA ASN A 744 2.28 7.96 16.46
C ASN A 744 1.78 8.77 17.67
N GLU A 745 1.35 8.11 18.75
CA GLU A 745 0.97 8.77 20.01
C GLU A 745 2.19 9.45 20.69
N LEU A 746 3.42 8.92 20.56
CA LEU A 746 4.65 9.59 21.01
C LEU A 746 5.00 10.81 20.14
N ILE A 747 4.87 10.71 18.82
CA ILE A 747 5.12 11.81 17.89
C ILE A 747 4.18 12.98 18.17
N ASP A 748 2.88 12.70 18.31
CA ASP A 748 1.87 13.71 18.65
C ASP A 748 2.14 14.35 20.02
N LEU A 749 2.58 13.58 21.02
CA LEU A 749 2.96 14.10 22.34
C LEU A 749 4.25 14.93 22.28
N SER A 750 5.25 14.51 21.51
CA SER A 750 6.50 15.25 21.31
C SER A 750 6.24 16.60 20.62
N ARG A 751 5.44 16.60 19.56
CA ARG A 751 4.94 17.80 18.86
C ARG A 751 4.20 18.74 19.81
N GLN A 752 3.30 18.22 20.65
CA GLN A 752 2.62 19.01 21.69
C GLN A 752 3.60 19.60 22.70
N ILE A 753 4.57 18.82 23.19
CA ILE A 753 5.62 19.30 24.10
C ILE A 753 6.43 20.42 23.44
N HIS A 754 6.83 20.27 22.17
CA HIS A 754 7.57 21.29 21.43
C HIS A 754 6.78 22.60 21.27
N LEU A 755 5.49 22.51 20.96
CA LEU A 755 4.59 23.67 20.87
C LEU A 755 4.42 24.39 22.22
N THR A 756 4.37 23.67 23.34
CA THR A 756 4.36 24.30 24.69
C THR A 756 5.68 24.98 25.08
N VAL A 757 6.79 24.61 24.44
CA VAL A 757 8.10 25.27 24.66
C VAL A 757 8.26 26.53 23.81
N THR A 758 7.79 26.52 22.57
CA THR A 758 7.92 27.65 21.62
C THR A 758 6.92 28.79 21.82
N THR A 759 5.83 28.55 22.56
CA THR A 759 4.79 29.54 22.89
C THR A 759 5.14 30.47 24.05
N ILE A 760 6.33 30.34 24.65
CA ILE A 760 6.83 31.25 25.70
C ILE A 760 7.52 32.47 25.05
N PRO A 761 6.99 33.70 25.18
CA PRO A 761 7.68 34.88 24.66
C PRO A 761 8.95 35.17 25.47
N VAL A 762 10.12 35.07 24.82
CA VAL A 762 11.41 35.44 25.41
C VAL A 762 11.51 36.97 25.53
N THR A 763 10.99 37.53 26.62
CA THR A 763 11.28 38.91 27.02
C THR A 763 12.47 38.97 27.97
N SER A 764 13.41 39.86 27.65
CA SER A 764 14.61 40.27 28.42
C SER A 764 15.75 39.24 28.59
N SER A 765 16.86 39.56 27.92
CA SER A 765 18.18 38.95 28.07
C SER A 765 18.75 39.12 29.48
N SER A 766 19.40 38.07 30.01
CA SER A 766 20.48 38.21 31.01
C SER A 766 21.37 36.97 30.95
N SER A 767 22.65 37.20 30.65
CA SER A 767 23.68 36.17 30.53
C SER A 767 23.98 35.48 31.87
N ILE A 768 23.99 34.15 31.89
CA ILE A 768 24.56 33.35 32.98
C ILE A 768 25.62 32.42 32.38
N LEU A 769 26.80 32.39 33.02
CA LEU A 769 27.98 31.66 32.58
C LEU A 769 27.82 30.16 32.81
N ILE A 770 28.15 29.35 31.79
CA ILE A 770 28.39 27.92 31.97
C ILE A 770 29.80 27.75 32.52
N THR A 771 29.91 27.47 33.82
CA THR A 771 31.15 26.93 34.41
C THR A 771 31.09 25.41 34.41
N ASN A 772 31.99 24.79 33.65
CA ASN A 772 32.20 23.34 33.67
C ASN A 772 32.45 22.82 35.09
N ASN A 773 31.88 21.67 35.41
CA ASN A 773 32.49 20.72 36.34
C ASN A 773 32.22 19.29 35.88
N ASN A 774 33.29 18.56 35.62
CA ASN A 774 33.27 17.13 35.34
C ASN A 774 33.16 16.32 36.66
N ASN A 775 33.02 15.00 36.50
CA ASN A 775 32.86 13.94 37.51
C ASN A 775 31.35 13.70 37.82
N THR A 776 30.77 12.51 37.60
CA THR A 776 31.36 11.15 37.52
C THR A 776 30.64 10.24 36.50
N GLU A 777 31.42 9.32 35.93
CA GLU A 777 31.03 8.03 35.29
C GLU A 777 30.00 7.22 36.13
N ASN A 778 29.21 6.26 35.61
CA ASN A 778 29.10 5.63 34.28
C ASN A 778 27.69 4.96 34.12
N ASN A 779 27.41 4.40 32.93
CA ASN A 779 26.21 3.62 32.53
C ASN A 779 24.93 4.41 32.18
N ASN A 780 24.80 4.78 30.89
CA ASN A 780 23.53 4.88 30.14
C ASN A 780 23.84 5.28 28.67
N HIS A 781 24.30 4.32 27.84
CA HIS A 781 24.63 4.61 26.43
C HIS A 781 23.42 4.40 25.49
N ASP A 782 22.60 3.37 25.75
CA ASP A 782 21.54 2.93 24.82
C ASP A 782 20.23 3.75 24.90
N GLN A 783 20.05 4.54 25.98
CA GLN A 783 18.82 5.35 26.17
C GLN A 783 18.90 6.73 25.52
N ASN A 784 20.10 7.31 25.35
CA ASN A 784 20.24 8.65 24.77
C ASN A 784 20.12 8.64 23.25
N GLU A 785 20.62 7.60 22.56
CA GLU A 785 20.56 7.54 21.09
C GLU A 785 19.11 7.49 20.58
N ASN A 786 18.25 6.68 21.22
CA ASN A 786 16.83 6.61 20.90
C ASN A 786 16.11 7.96 21.07
N LYS A 787 16.45 8.74 22.11
CA LYS A 787 15.83 10.05 22.35
C LYS A 787 16.21 11.08 21.28
N THR A 788 17.50 11.14 20.88
CA THR A 788 17.93 11.97 19.76
C THR A 788 17.37 11.50 18.41
N LEU A 789 17.23 10.19 18.22
CA LEU A 789 16.65 9.62 17.00
C LEU A 789 15.17 10.00 16.86
N ILE A 790 14.39 9.93 17.95
CA ILE A 790 12.98 10.36 17.98
C ILE A 790 12.88 11.87 17.72
N ASP A 791 13.69 12.72 18.38
CA ASP A 791 13.70 14.16 18.13
C ASP A 791 14.06 14.53 16.67
N ASP A 792 14.85 13.71 15.97
CA ASP A 792 15.22 13.94 14.56
C ASP A 792 14.25 13.28 13.57
N ILE A 793 13.51 12.22 13.94
CA ILE A 793 12.40 11.68 13.14
C ILE A 793 11.15 12.57 13.26
N VAL A 794 10.83 13.10 14.44
CA VAL A 794 9.71 14.06 14.61
C VAL A 794 9.89 15.29 13.70
N LYS A 795 11.12 15.80 13.55
CA LYS A 795 11.45 16.88 12.58
C LYS A 795 11.38 16.46 11.11
N GLN A 796 11.43 15.16 10.81
CA GLN A 796 11.26 14.61 9.46
C GLN A 796 9.78 14.42 9.13
N GLU A 797 9.00 13.90 10.08
CA GLU A 797 7.55 13.71 9.92
C GLU A 797 6.76 15.02 10.00
N GLU A 798 7.18 16.02 10.78
CA GLU A 798 6.59 17.38 10.71
C GLU A 798 6.67 17.97 9.29
N LYS A 799 7.68 17.61 8.50
CA LYS A 799 7.78 17.99 7.08
C LYS A 799 6.98 17.10 6.13
N MET A 800 6.58 15.89 6.54
CA MET A 800 5.74 15.01 5.74
C MET A 800 4.26 15.27 5.99
N ASP A 801 3.85 15.50 7.24
CA ASP A 801 2.47 15.84 7.63
C ASP A 801 2.03 17.19 7.07
N GLU A 802 2.93 18.19 6.97
CA GLU A 802 2.61 19.46 6.30
C GLU A 802 2.39 19.25 4.79
N ASP A 803 3.28 18.51 4.11
CA ASP A 803 3.18 18.19 2.68
C ASP A 803 1.91 17.37 2.33
N ASP A 804 1.54 16.37 3.15
CA ASP A 804 0.38 15.53 2.91
C ASP A 804 -0.94 16.25 3.25
N ASN A 805 -0.99 17.08 4.29
CA ASN A 805 -2.18 17.91 4.56
C ASN A 805 -2.38 19.00 3.52
N GLU A 806 -1.31 19.56 2.95
CA GLU A 806 -1.39 20.54 1.85
C GLU A 806 -1.86 19.84 0.56
N GLN A 807 -1.34 18.65 0.23
CA GLN A 807 -1.84 17.84 -0.90
C GLN A 807 -3.29 17.39 -0.74
N VAL A 808 -3.74 17.02 0.46
CA VAL A 808 -5.14 16.64 0.72
C VAL A 808 -6.07 17.84 0.62
N LYS A 809 -5.72 19.00 1.21
CA LYS A 809 -6.52 20.23 1.07
C LYS A 809 -6.67 20.68 -0.37
N ILE A 810 -5.59 20.67 -1.15
CA ILE A 810 -5.63 21.06 -2.56
C ILE A 810 -6.51 20.09 -3.38
N LYS A 811 -6.55 18.79 -3.03
CA LYS A 811 -7.45 17.80 -3.65
C LYS A 811 -8.92 17.94 -3.20
N GLU A 812 -9.19 18.34 -1.95
CA GLU A 812 -10.54 18.64 -1.47
C GLU A 812 -11.11 19.93 -2.11
N GLU A 813 -10.28 20.96 -2.31
CA GLU A 813 -10.69 22.17 -3.02
C GLU A 813 -11.02 21.88 -4.49
N GLN A 814 -10.23 21.04 -5.18
CA GLN A 814 -10.48 20.61 -6.56
C GLN A 814 -11.75 19.77 -6.73
N THR A 815 -12.18 19.01 -5.72
CA THR A 815 -13.40 18.17 -5.81
C THR A 815 -14.70 18.89 -5.42
N SER A 816 -14.61 20.09 -4.82
CA SER A 816 -15.76 20.84 -4.29
C SER A 816 -16.66 21.52 -5.35
N THR A 817 -16.29 21.51 -6.64
CA THR A 817 -17.00 22.26 -7.71
C THR A 817 -18.10 21.49 -8.47
N ASN A 818 -18.37 20.22 -8.17
CA ASN A 818 -19.42 19.44 -8.87
C ASN A 818 -20.55 18.83 -7.99
N VAL A 819 -20.62 19.12 -6.69
CA VAL A 819 -21.71 18.62 -5.81
C VAL A 819 -22.37 19.76 -4.98
N SER A 820 -22.85 20.81 -5.66
CA SER A 820 -23.47 21.98 -5.00
C SER A 820 -24.91 22.29 -5.42
N ASN A 821 -25.70 21.29 -5.88
CA ASN A 821 -27.11 21.52 -6.28
C ASN A 821 -28.18 20.56 -5.70
N THR A 822 -27.85 19.64 -4.78
CA THR A 822 -28.84 18.68 -4.21
C THR A 822 -29.06 18.73 -2.70
N ASN A 823 -28.25 19.48 -1.92
CA ASN A 823 -28.38 19.52 -0.45
C ASN A 823 -28.95 20.83 0.14
N LYS A 824 -29.57 21.70 -0.68
CA LYS A 824 -30.20 22.96 -0.22
C LYS A 824 -31.72 22.88 0.05
N GLN A 825 -32.30 21.68 0.17
CA GLN A 825 -33.76 21.50 0.38
C GLN A 825 -34.21 20.64 1.58
N LEU A 826 -33.32 20.19 2.47
CA LEU A 826 -33.68 19.29 3.58
C LEU A 826 -33.44 19.81 5.01
N LYS A 827 -33.13 21.10 5.19
CA LYS A 827 -33.16 21.78 6.51
C LYS A 827 -33.97 23.08 6.49
N ARG A 828 -35.27 22.96 6.20
CA ARG A 828 -36.33 23.94 6.54
C ARG A 828 -37.55 23.20 7.07
N ARG A 829 -37.50 22.87 8.36
CA ARG A 829 -38.51 22.34 9.31
C ARG A 829 -37.66 21.89 10.51
N LEU A 830 -37.80 22.40 11.73
CA LEU A 830 -38.85 23.23 12.31
C LEU A 830 -38.26 24.46 13.02
N SER A 831 -39.10 25.48 13.19
CA SER A 831 -38.89 26.66 14.03
C SER A 831 -40.18 26.92 14.80
N SER A 832 -40.13 26.88 16.14
CA SER A 832 -41.18 27.20 17.12
C SER A 832 -40.50 27.02 18.50
N ASP A 833 -40.58 27.90 19.50
CA ASP A 833 -41.30 29.19 19.65
C ASP A 833 -40.51 30.15 20.58
N ASP A 834 -40.74 31.46 20.43
CA ASP A 834 -41.06 32.52 21.42
C ASP A 834 -40.61 32.40 22.91
N GLU A 835 -40.36 33.46 23.70
CA GLU A 835 -40.47 34.93 23.52
C GLU A 835 -39.69 35.69 24.64
N GLY A 836 -39.47 37.01 24.48
CA GLY A 836 -39.13 37.95 25.58
C GLY A 836 -37.67 38.44 25.62
N ASN A 837 -37.28 39.66 25.23
CA ASN A 837 -37.69 41.02 25.68
C ASN A 837 -37.60 41.21 27.22
N ASN A 838 -37.03 42.29 27.77
CA ASN A 838 -36.46 43.51 27.19
C ASN A 838 -35.66 44.30 28.28
N ASP A 839 -34.83 45.27 27.84
CA ASP A 839 -34.53 46.55 28.52
C ASP A 839 -33.78 46.51 29.91
N ASP A 840 -32.90 47.46 30.31
CA ASP A 840 -32.47 48.70 29.64
C ASP A 840 -31.12 49.26 30.14
N GLU A 841 -30.60 50.21 29.36
CA GLU A 841 -29.73 51.36 29.67
C GLU A 841 -28.32 51.25 30.33
N MET A 842 -27.41 51.99 29.67
CA MET A 842 -26.15 52.54 30.21
C MET A 842 -26.44 53.57 31.33
N ASN A 843 -25.50 53.99 32.19
CA ASN A 843 -24.48 54.96 31.78
C ASN A 843 -23.39 55.23 32.85
N GLU A 844 -22.24 55.70 32.35
CA GLU A 844 -21.16 56.49 32.98
C GLU A 844 -21.09 56.66 34.52
N ASN A 845 -19.90 56.43 35.09
CA ASN A 845 -19.08 57.57 35.54
C ASN A 845 -17.61 57.22 35.84
N SER A 846 -16.70 58.06 35.35
CA SER A 846 -15.26 57.98 35.61
C SER A 846 -14.91 58.50 37.02
N LYS A 847 -14.27 57.68 37.86
CA LYS A 847 -13.48 58.17 39.02
C LYS A 847 -12.21 57.34 39.23
N GLN A 848 -11.07 58.01 39.14
CA GLN A 848 -9.76 57.46 39.46
C GLN A 848 -9.72 56.99 40.93
N THR A 849 -9.52 55.70 41.20
CA THR A 849 -9.19 55.22 42.55
C THR A 849 -8.23 54.04 42.45
N LYS A 850 -7.09 54.13 43.15
CA LYS A 850 -6.04 53.11 43.13
C LYS A 850 -6.55 51.79 43.74
N ILE A 851 -6.55 50.71 42.97
CA ILE A 851 -6.66 49.35 43.50
C ILE A 851 -5.62 48.44 42.83
N ASN A 852 -4.77 47.89 43.68
CA ASN A 852 -3.81 46.78 43.54
C ASN A 852 -3.66 46.08 42.18
N THR A 853 -2.46 46.20 41.61
CA THR A 853 -1.86 45.15 40.77
C THR A 853 -1.61 43.89 41.60
N ILE A 854 -2.32 42.79 41.32
CA ILE A 854 -2.05 41.45 41.86
C ILE A 854 -2.01 40.45 40.69
N ASP A 855 -0.83 39.87 40.48
CA ASP A 855 -0.54 38.52 39.97
C ASP A 855 -1.53 37.81 39.01
N ILE A 856 -1.75 38.34 37.80
CA ILE A 856 -2.29 37.53 36.69
C ILE A 856 -1.17 36.70 36.01
N ASP A 857 0.05 37.23 35.94
CA ASP A 857 1.20 36.55 35.31
C ASP A 857 1.72 35.31 36.06
N LYS A 858 1.39 35.15 37.36
CA LYS A 858 1.82 33.97 38.14
C LYS A 858 0.91 32.77 37.93
N GLU A 859 -0.41 32.96 37.91
CA GLU A 859 -1.37 31.85 37.72
C GLU A 859 -1.22 31.23 36.33
N GLN A 860 -1.04 32.04 35.28
CA GLN A 860 -0.76 31.52 33.94
C GLN A 860 0.56 30.73 33.87
N ARG A 861 1.63 31.20 34.52
CA ARG A 861 2.91 30.46 34.56
C ARG A 861 2.84 29.16 35.38
N TYR A 862 2.04 29.12 36.44
CA TYR A 862 1.82 27.89 37.21
C TYR A 862 1.08 26.83 36.39
N GLY A 863 -0.03 27.21 35.73
CA GLY A 863 -0.81 26.29 34.89
C GLY A 863 -0.03 25.74 33.68
N ILE A 864 0.82 26.56 33.05
CA ILE A 864 1.68 26.09 31.94
C ILE A 864 2.73 25.07 32.44
N GLY A 865 3.28 25.27 33.65
CA GLY A 865 4.22 24.32 34.25
C GLY A 865 3.56 22.98 34.60
N GLU A 866 2.34 23.01 35.12
CA GLU A 866 1.54 21.83 35.47
C GLU A 866 1.15 21.03 34.22
N VAL A 867 0.60 21.68 33.19
CA VAL A 867 0.27 21.06 31.89
C VAL A 867 1.52 20.46 31.22
N LYS A 868 2.67 21.14 31.29
CA LYS A 868 3.93 20.58 30.77
C LYS A 868 4.34 19.32 31.53
N SER A 869 4.20 19.30 32.85
CA SER A 869 4.51 18.13 33.68
C SER A 869 3.59 16.95 33.33
N GLU A 870 2.29 17.17 33.19
CA GLU A 870 1.34 16.13 32.77
C GLU A 870 1.64 15.57 31.38
N LEU A 871 2.08 16.42 30.44
CA LEU A 871 2.45 15.97 29.09
C LEU A 871 3.72 15.11 29.09
N HIS A 872 4.70 15.41 29.94
CA HIS A 872 5.89 14.57 30.10
C HIS A 872 5.54 13.24 30.78
N GLU A 873 4.72 13.24 31.83
CA GLU A 873 4.25 12.00 32.46
C GLU A 873 3.46 11.12 31.48
N LYS A 874 2.62 11.72 30.62
CA LYS A 874 1.93 11.00 29.54
C LYS A 874 2.93 10.46 28.52
N TYR A 875 3.91 11.25 28.10
CA TYR A 875 4.97 10.80 27.18
C TYR A 875 5.72 9.58 27.74
N ASP A 876 6.19 9.65 28.98
CA ASP A 876 6.93 8.56 29.64
C ASP A 876 6.08 7.25 29.70
N ILE A 877 4.79 7.36 30.01
CA ILE A 877 3.84 6.21 30.03
C ILE A 877 3.63 5.61 28.63
N ILE A 878 3.55 6.43 27.58
CA ILE A 878 3.42 5.92 26.21
C ILE A 878 4.76 5.37 25.71
N GLU A 879 5.90 5.91 26.16
CA GLU A 879 7.24 5.43 25.79
C GLU A 879 7.50 4.03 26.36
N GLU A 880 7.14 3.78 27.62
CA GLU A 880 7.17 2.44 28.21
C GLU A 880 6.28 1.45 27.44
N ARG A 881 5.06 1.87 27.03
CA ARG A 881 4.15 1.04 26.23
C ARG A 881 4.67 0.76 24.83
N TYR A 882 5.32 1.73 24.19
CA TYR A 882 5.95 1.58 22.89
C TYR A 882 7.11 0.59 22.95
N GLN A 883 8.03 0.75 23.92
CA GLN A 883 9.14 -0.19 24.13
C GLN A 883 8.64 -1.61 24.39
N HIS A 884 7.68 -1.79 25.31
CA HIS A 884 7.06 -3.09 25.56
C HIS A 884 6.35 -3.66 24.32
N GLY A 885 5.72 -2.81 23.51
CA GLY A 885 5.13 -3.19 22.22
C GLY A 885 6.18 -3.71 21.23
N CYS A 886 7.30 -2.99 21.08
CA CYS A 886 8.43 -3.40 20.25
C CYS A 886 9.02 -4.74 20.71
N ASP A 887 9.16 -4.96 22.02
CA ASP A 887 9.62 -6.25 22.56
C ASP A 887 8.64 -7.39 22.24
N GLN A 888 7.33 -7.15 22.34
CA GLN A 888 6.30 -8.13 21.95
C GLN A 888 6.32 -8.42 20.44
N GLN A 889 6.52 -7.40 19.61
CA GLN A 889 6.64 -7.49 18.16
C GLN A 889 7.89 -8.29 17.75
N LYS A 890 9.05 -7.93 18.30
CA LYS A 890 10.32 -8.64 18.11
C LYS A 890 10.22 -10.11 18.54
N LYS A 891 9.61 -10.37 19.70
CA LYS A 891 9.35 -11.74 20.20
C LYS A 891 8.41 -12.52 19.28
N LEU A 892 7.38 -11.88 18.70
CA LEU A 892 6.48 -12.52 17.74
C LEU A 892 7.23 -12.96 16.48
N TYR A 893 8.05 -12.09 15.88
CA TYR A 893 8.87 -12.46 14.72
C TYR A 893 9.89 -13.57 15.05
N LEU A 894 10.55 -13.51 16.22
CA LEU A 894 11.43 -14.60 16.67
C LEU A 894 10.70 -15.95 16.72
N ILE A 895 9.50 -16.00 17.31
CA ILE A 895 8.70 -17.23 17.36
C ILE A 895 8.31 -17.70 15.95
N ILE A 896 7.89 -16.80 15.06
CA ILE A 896 7.52 -17.14 13.68
C ILE A 896 8.71 -17.77 12.95
N PHE A 897 9.88 -17.11 12.95
CA PHE A 897 11.05 -17.61 12.25
C PHE A 897 11.60 -18.89 12.87
N GLN A 898 11.65 -19.00 14.21
CA GLN A 898 12.02 -20.25 14.89
C GLN A 898 11.13 -21.42 14.46
N ARG A 899 9.81 -21.22 14.35
CA ARG A 899 8.89 -22.28 13.91
C ARG A 899 9.06 -22.67 12.44
N PHE A 900 9.36 -21.71 11.56
CA PHE A 900 9.75 -22.01 10.18
C PHE A 900 11.04 -22.81 10.12
N ILE A 901 12.10 -22.35 10.80
CA ILE A 901 13.42 -23.02 10.82
C ILE A 901 13.29 -24.44 11.37
N MET A 902 12.55 -24.65 12.46
CA MET A 902 12.29 -25.99 12.99
C MET A 902 11.58 -26.87 11.96
N SER A 903 10.48 -26.39 11.38
CA SER A 903 9.64 -27.18 10.47
C SER A 903 10.36 -27.53 9.16
N LEU A 904 11.15 -26.59 8.62
CA LEU A 904 11.94 -26.78 7.40
C LEU A 904 13.17 -27.67 7.66
N SER A 905 13.90 -27.44 8.76
CA SER A 905 15.05 -28.29 9.13
C SER A 905 14.62 -29.73 9.43
N ASP A 906 13.53 -29.95 10.17
CA ASP A 906 13.00 -31.31 10.45
C ASP A 906 12.67 -32.04 9.14
N TYR A 907 12.06 -31.34 8.17
CA TYR A 907 11.74 -31.88 6.85
C TYR A 907 12.98 -32.16 5.99
N LEU A 908 13.94 -31.23 5.92
CA LEU A 908 15.17 -31.37 5.14
C LEU A 908 16.03 -32.52 5.68
N ASN A 909 16.22 -32.57 7.00
CA ASN A 909 16.87 -33.69 7.67
C ASN A 909 16.17 -35.03 7.37
N GLU A 910 14.83 -35.08 7.36
CA GLU A 910 14.12 -36.32 7.02
C GLU A 910 14.30 -36.74 5.55
N CYS A 911 14.35 -35.77 4.61
CA CYS A 911 14.63 -36.03 3.20
C CYS A 911 16.05 -36.57 2.99
N GLU A 912 17.06 -35.95 3.63
CA GLU A 912 18.46 -36.40 3.59
C GLU A 912 18.61 -37.81 4.18
N ASN A 913 18.07 -38.05 5.39
CA ASN A 913 18.10 -39.36 6.05
C ASN A 913 17.46 -40.49 5.22
N LYS A 914 16.63 -40.15 4.23
CA LYS A 914 15.93 -41.10 3.35
C LYS A 914 16.44 -41.08 1.91
N ASN A 915 17.37 -40.18 1.60
CA ASN A 915 17.90 -39.96 0.26
C ASN A 915 16.78 -39.70 -0.78
N ILE A 916 15.82 -38.83 -0.42
CA ILE A 916 14.71 -38.38 -1.26
C ILE A 916 14.91 -36.90 -1.60
N ASP A 917 14.54 -36.49 -2.81
CA ASP A 917 14.54 -35.08 -3.20
C ASP A 917 13.59 -34.25 -2.32
N HIS A 918 14.12 -33.18 -1.74
CA HIS A 918 13.38 -32.28 -0.87
C HIS A 918 12.45 -31.33 -1.66
N ASN A 919 12.61 -31.21 -2.98
CA ASN A 919 11.85 -30.30 -3.85
C ASN A 919 10.41 -30.78 -4.13
N THR A 920 9.64 -30.98 -3.06
CA THR A 920 8.22 -31.33 -3.12
C THR A 920 7.33 -30.08 -3.15
N PRO A 921 6.07 -30.20 -3.59
CA PRO A 921 5.11 -29.09 -3.50
C PRO A 921 4.98 -28.53 -2.08
N TRP A 922 5.00 -29.38 -1.04
CA TRP A 922 4.95 -28.93 0.36
C TRP A 922 6.14 -28.02 0.69
N PHE A 923 7.37 -28.42 0.32
CA PHE A 923 8.56 -27.62 0.56
C PHE A 923 8.46 -26.26 -0.13
N LYS A 924 8.08 -26.22 -1.41
CA LYS A 924 7.81 -24.98 -2.16
C LYS A 924 6.82 -24.08 -1.43
N TRP A 925 5.67 -24.61 -0.99
CA TRP A 925 4.67 -23.82 -0.27
C TRP A 925 5.21 -23.25 1.05
N ILE A 926 5.97 -24.01 1.85
CA ILE A 926 6.45 -23.53 3.15
C ILE A 926 7.65 -22.58 3.01
N ILE A 927 8.61 -22.85 2.13
CA ILE A 927 9.78 -21.96 1.93
C ILE A 927 9.37 -20.63 1.28
N GLU A 928 8.40 -20.64 0.36
CA GLU A 928 7.86 -19.40 -0.22
C GLU A 928 6.97 -18.63 0.77
N ARG A 929 6.40 -19.28 1.81
CA ARG A 929 5.73 -18.58 2.92
C ARG A 929 6.72 -17.96 3.90
N LEU A 930 7.91 -18.53 4.08
CA LEU A 930 9.00 -17.84 4.79
C LEU A 930 9.42 -16.57 4.02
N GLN A 931 9.59 -16.67 2.68
CA GLN A 931 9.84 -15.52 1.80
C GLN A 931 8.72 -14.47 1.91
N ASP A 932 7.44 -14.89 1.89
CA ASP A 932 6.27 -14.01 2.00
C ASP A 932 6.25 -13.20 3.31
N ILE A 933 6.67 -13.78 4.44
CA ILE A 933 6.81 -13.04 5.72
C ILE A 933 7.93 -12.00 5.66
N PHE A 934 9.08 -12.33 5.08
CA PHE A 934 10.17 -11.37 4.87
C PHE A 934 9.76 -10.21 3.95
N LEU A 935 9.01 -10.51 2.89
CA LEU A 935 8.57 -9.52 1.91
C LEU A 935 7.42 -8.64 2.44
N SER A 936 6.38 -9.24 3.03
CA SER A 936 5.20 -8.51 3.50
C SER A 936 5.49 -7.60 4.70
N TYR A 937 6.50 -7.94 5.52
CA TYR A 937 6.84 -7.23 6.76
C TYR A 937 8.27 -6.68 6.77
N HIS A 938 8.85 -6.42 5.59
CA HIS A 938 10.25 -6.03 5.45
C HIS A 938 10.62 -4.82 6.32
N GLU A 939 9.78 -3.78 6.37
CA GLU A 939 10.01 -2.55 7.15
C GLU A 939 10.23 -2.82 8.64
N GLN A 940 9.43 -3.72 9.24
CA GLN A 940 9.52 -4.08 10.65
C GLN A 940 10.64 -5.10 10.90
N VAL A 941 10.78 -6.09 10.02
CA VAL A 941 11.81 -7.15 10.15
C VAL A 941 13.23 -6.58 10.05
N PHE A 942 13.46 -5.56 9.19
CA PHE A 942 14.76 -4.91 9.08
C PHE A 942 15.24 -4.24 10.40
N GLN A 943 14.33 -3.81 11.27
CA GLN A 943 14.69 -3.20 12.57
C GLN A 943 15.40 -4.18 13.51
N TYR A 944 15.25 -5.49 13.28
CA TYR A 944 15.76 -6.53 14.17
C TYR A 944 16.75 -7.48 13.46
N VAL A 945 17.19 -7.17 12.23
CA VAL A 945 18.07 -8.02 11.41
C VAL A 945 19.33 -8.48 12.15
N SER A 946 20.01 -7.60 12.87
CA SER A 946 21.20 -7.95 13.66
C SER A 946 20.92 -8.98 14.77
N THR A 947 19.71 -8.95 15.36
CA THR A 947 19.28 -9.98 16.32
C THR A 947 18.92 -11.27 15.60
N PHE A 948 18.32 -11.20 14.42
CA PHE A 948 17.95 -12.39 13.67
C PHE A 948 19.18 -13.14 13.14
N GLU A 949 20.15 -12.43 12.55
CA GLU A 949 21.43 -12.97 12.09
C GLU A 949 22.22 -13.64 13.23
N SER A 950 22.28 -13.00 14.42
CA SER A 950 23.06 -13.51 15.55
C SER A 950 22.38 -14.65 16.35
N LEU A 951 21.04 -14.75 16.35
CA LEU A 951 20.32 -15.72 17.19
C LEU A 951 19.61 -16.84 16.43
N ILE A 952 19.14 -16.60 15.19
CA ILE A 952 18.25 -17.52 14.49
C ILE A 952 18.58 -17.77 13.01
N PHE A 953 19.45 -16.99 12.36
CA PHE A 953 19.93 -17.26 11.00
C PHE A 953 21.46 -17.39 11.00
N THR A 954 21.96 -18.27 11.86
CA THR A 954 23.38 -18.56 12.02
C THR A 954 23.89 -19.52 10.93
N SER A 955 25.21 -19.69 10.86
CA SER A 955 25.90 -20.62 9.94
C SER A 955 25.54 -22.10 10.09
N ASP A 956 24.87 -22.48 11.19
CA ASP A 956 24.60 -23.88 11.54
C ASP A 956 23.27 -24.38 10.96
N ILE A 957 22.51 -23.51 10.31
CA ILE A 957 21.22 -23.80 9.68
C ILE A 957 21.42 -24.21 8.22
N ASP A 958 20.54 -25.08 7.73
CA ASP A 958 20.57 -25.53 6.34
C ASP A 958 20.59 -24.35 5.35
N PHE A 959 21.44 -24.48 4.34
CA PHE A 959 21.69 -23.44 3.35
C PHE A 959 20.40 -22.97 2.65
N CYS A 960 19.44 -23.85 2.35
CA CYS A 960 18.20 -23.49 1.67
C CYS A 960 17.33 -22.52 2.50
N ILE A 961 17.43 -22.59 3.83
CA ILE A 961 16.71 -21.68 4.75
C ILE A 961 17.51 -20.38 4.92
N LEU A 962 18.83 -20.49 5.08
CA LEU A 962 19.72 -19.34 5.23
C LEU A 962 19.76 -18.46 3.97
N GLU A 963 19.67 -19.06 2.78
CA GLU A 963 19.61 -18.36 1.50
C GLU A 963 18.41 -17.39 1.45
N VAL A 964 17.24 -17.78 1.97
CA VAL A 964 16.06 -16.90 2.04
C VAL A 964 16.34 -15.64 2.85
N PHE A 965 17.04 -15.77 3.99
CA PHE A 965 17.44 -14.62 4.81
C PHE A 965 18.49 -13.75 4.09
N GLN A 966 19.45 -14.36 3.39
CA GLN A 966 20.43 -13.62 2.57
C GLN A 966 19.77 -12.85 1.41
N GLN A 967 18.79 -13.48 0.72
CA GLN A 967 17.97 -12.86 -0.32
C GLN A 967 17.17 -11.67 0.23
N PHE A 968 16.62 -11.79 1.44
CA PHE A 968 15.95 -10.69 2.14
C PHE A 968 16.91 -9.55 2.50
N CYS A 969 18.07 -9.84 3.11
CA CYS A 969 19.07 -8.81 3.45
C CYS A 969 19.57 -8.08 2.19
N ALA A 970 19.68 -8.78 1.05
CA ALA A 970 20.07 -8.21 -0.23
C ALA A 970 19.07 -7.18 -0.82
N LEU A 971 17.89 -6.98 -0.20
CA LEU A 971 16.94 -5.92 -0.57
C LEU A 971 17.39 -4.53 -0.12
N ARG A 972 18.25 -4.43 0.90
CA ARG A 972 18.81 -3.17 1.42
C ARG A 972 20.35 -3.11 1.40
N SER A 973 21.01 -4.15 0.88
CA SER A 973 22.48 -4.25 0.80
C SER A 973 23.11 -3.29 -0.20
#